data_AF-A0AAD7RLI0-F1
#
_entry.id   AF-A0AAD7RLI0-F1
#
_cell.length_a   1.000
_cell.length_b   1.000
_cell.length_c   1.000
_cell.angle_alpha   90.00
_cell.angle_beta   90.00
_cell.angle_gamma   90.00
#
_symmetry.space_group_name_H-M   'P 1'
#
loop_
_entity.id
_entity.type
_entity.pdbx_description
1 polymer ?
#
loop_
_entity_poly.entity_id
_entity_poly.type
_entity_poly.pdbx_seq_one_letter_code
_entity_poly.pdbx_strand_id
1 'polypeptide(L)'
;MKQKQGWRKRPSIFKALVCIVEAPESNCAIGDCALQSKGASGESGPVEDSWQAAGARQQPPVFRGVSPSPPAGAAPAPPSGSETRVRARRRLANHVLQSLKDNRSVYVADKNGIKITSDVDTPESSAEGKIRCDVERGGEESHVVSISVQNTGTESVYFCYYSALHWLHFFVLFDEKRVTRASPLLLSPGHSYEVQVRFRSQDVGFFVATLAFEFKRELSAESKPFHIVRFLEAMCSTKLAADLAPVAPFRRRRGITQMVMTHEVDEGERPQSDAVQRLGRVVSLSDYKYPRYLKDFPQFLQGCGYPSENREEFQSAADLLKSPLSFENYAKRFQLLLQLEEIQMAVDIRNYDMESVTMIKDSANKKLLVLKVPGVAENRPSVLKGDAILVWKAGDREPITKHRGFVHRVELEKVKLSFSKKLMHDFIDKMKFNVEFTINRFPLRLQHRAVALAVQNQLEEVLFPKGPRVRTETLPSLRLFDAKLEQNPEQYVAVQCIVAGVSKPAPYLVFGPPGTGKTVTIVEAIKQVHKAHPSTHILACAPSNSAVDLLCERTLQSGVDTHNIYRLYASSRDVRFLPPSLLGCSNWDESQQSFVFPSKEELMEYKVLFTTVVTAGRLVCGGFPRDHFTHIFVDEAGHAVEPECIIGLSGLLCAQTGQLVLAGDPRQLGPILRSPIAIKHGLGLSLLERLMTQNSLYQKDEVTGQFNRRFVTKLLRNYRNHPAILKIPNELFYEGELQVHADEILRNSYCSWEHLPQRGFPIIFHGVAGKDEREENSPSFFNRNEIVIVIDYLKKLLQTQGKKGLSRISPRDIGIIAPYRKQVQKIQKAIRSYDEELSALKGIDELKVGSVEEFQGQERKVILVSAVRSNASFVKTDHEFSIGFLKNEKRFNVAMTRARALLIVVGNPLILNQDPTWGRFISYCAEQMGYTGFDYASEEGEQDLMESLAALTIKEEADAETDGSVVQQQTDPEWRNEQ
;
A
#
# COMPACT_ATOMS: atom_id res chain seq x y z
N MET A 1 -60.40 24.59 37.90
CA MET A 1 -61.14 24.03 39.05
C MET A 1 -60.73 22.56 39.24
N LYS A 2 -60.61 22.06 40.49
CA LYS A 2 -60.58 20.64 40.93
C LYS A 2 -59.50 19.71 40.29
N GLN A 3 -58.49 19.21 41.05
CA GLN A 3 -58.47 17.96 41.87
C GLN A 3 -58.49 16.66 41.03
N LYS A 4 -57.72 15.58 41.29
CA LYS A 4 -56.82 15.11 42.39
C LYS A 4 -55.49 14.57 41.79
N GLN A 5 -54.31 14.68 42.40
CA GLN A 5 -53.75 13.97 43.58
C GLN A 5 -53.62 12.43 43.47
N GLY A 6 -52.39 11.91 43.62
CA GLY A 6 -52.05 10.50 43.84
C GLY A 6 -50.54 10.29 44.06
N TRP A 7 -50.13 9.72 45.20
CA TRP A 7 -48.72 9.37 45.54
C TRP A 7 -48.59 7.85 45.79
N ARG A 8 -47.44 7.23 45.47
CA ARG A 8 -46.49 6.60 46.45
C ARG A 8 -45.63 5.45 45.90
N LYS A 9 -44.33 5.56 46.22
CA LYS A 9 -43.36 4.53 46.70
C LYS A 9 -42.90 3.35 45.81
N ARG A 10 -41.60 3.07 45.97
CA ARG A 10 -40.91 1.79 45.70
C ARG A 10 -41.50 0.64 46.55
N PRO A 11 -41.30 -0.62 46.13
CA PRO A 11 -40.93 -1.70 47.02
C PRO A 11 -39.40 -1.89 47.02
N SER A 12 -38.82 -2.07 48.21
CA SER A 12 -37.50 -2.65 48.41
C SER A 12 -37.63 -3.71 49.49
N ILE A 13 -37.47 -4.98 49.14
CA ILE A 13 -37.43 -6.10 50.08
C ILE A 13 -36.11 -6.85 49.88
N PHE A 14 -35.60 -7.39 50.98
CA PHE A 14 -34.22 -7.82 51.19
C PHE A 14 -34.25 -9.09 52.05
N LYS A 15 -33.09 -9.79 52.13
CA LYS A 15 -32.78 -10.93 53.02
C LYS A 15 -33.26 -12.31 52.56
N ALA A 16 -32.30 -13.23 52.48
CA ALA A 16 -32.17 -14.22 53.55
C ALA A 16 -30.95 -13.85 54.41
N LEU A 17 -30.96 -14.24 55.69
CA LEU A 17 -29.79 -14.30 56.59
C LEU A 17 -29.40 -15.81 56.73
N VAL A 18 -28.28 -16.24 57.33
CA VAL A 18 -27.88 -16.13 58.76
C VAL A 18 -26.38 -16.42 58.91
N CYS A 19 -25.76 -15.88 59.97
CA CYS A 19 -24.35 -16.06 60.34
C CYS A 19 -24.14 -17.15 61.41
N ILE A 20 -22.96 -17.77 61.48
CA ILE A 20 -22.34 -18.58 62.57
C ILE A 20 -20.94 -19.02 62.06
N VAL A 21 -19.82 -19.07 62.79
CA VAL A 21 -19.42 -18.58 64.13
C VAL A 21 -17.88 -18.31 64.14
N GLU A 22 -17.45 -17.56 65.16
CA GLU A 22 -16.12 -17.22 65.74
C GLU A 22 -14.80 -17.93 65.30
N ALA A 23 -13.69 -17.23 65.56
CA ALA A 23 -12.32 -17.79 65.65
C ALA A 23 -12.00 -18.22 67.11
N PRO A 24 -10.85 -18.86 67.41
CA PRO A 24 -9.68 -18.06 67.80
C PRO A 24 -8.30 -18.68 67.46
N GLU A 25 -7.24 -18.05 67.99
CA GLU A 25 -5.83 -18.42 67.90
C GLU A 25 -5.46 -19.68 68.71
N SER A 26 -4.31 -20.31 68.40
CA SER A 26 -3.43 -20.90 69.43
C SER A 26 -2.01 -21.12 68.89
N ASN A 27 -1.01 -20.91 69.77
CA ASN A 27 0.41 -21.07 69.47
C ASN A 27 0.88 -22.52 69.65
N CYS A 28 1.90 -22.92 68.89
CA CYS A 28 2.97 -23.78 69.40
C CYS A 28 4.31 -23.29 68.86
N ALA A 29 5.37 -23.44 69.65
CA ALA A 29 6.64 -22.74 69.45
C ALA A 29 7.83 -23.57 69.97
N ILE A 30 9.03 -23.00 69.82
CA ILE A 30 10.33 -23.43 70.38
C ILE A 30 10.97 -24.60 69.62
N GLY A 31 12.27 -24.43 69.32
CA GLY A 31 13.09 -25.35 68.52
C GLY A 31 14.50 -24.81 68.28
N ASP A 32 15.08 -24.15 69.28
CA ASP A 32 16.41 -23.54 69.19
C ASP A 32 17.54 -24.56 69.01
N CYS A 33 18.54 -24.20 68.19
CA CYS A 33 19.95 -24.43 68.53
C CYS A 33 20.83 -23.39 67.84
N ALA A 34 21.80 -22.86 68.58
CA ALA A 34 22.75 -21.84 68.12
C ALA A 34 24.14 -22.43 67.85
N LEU A 35 25.01 -21.64 67.20
CA LEU A 35 26.46 -21.44 67.47
C LEU A 35 27.01 -20.61 66.29
N GLN A 36 27.21 -19.29 66.44
CA GLN A 36 28.38 -18.63 67.01
C GLN A 36 29.67 -18.63 66.15
N SER A 37 29.98 -17.41 65.71
CA SER A 37 31.27 -16.71 65.89
C SER A 37 32.28 -16.64 64.73
N LYS A 38 32.96 -15.47 64.71
CA LYS A 38 34.14 -15.07 63.94
C LYS A 38 33.90 -14.87 62.42
N GLY A 39 34.45 -13.84 61.77
CA GLY A 39 35.20 -12.68 62.29
C GLY A 39 36.42 -12.32 61.43
N ALA A 40 36.98 -11.13 61.71
CA ALA A 40 38.16 -10.51 61.09
C ALA A 40 37.96 -9.82 59.73
N SER A 41 38.50 -8.61 59.67
CA SER A 41 38.65 -7.69 58.53
C SER A 41 40.14 -7.54 58.18
N GLY A 42 40.45 -6.98 57.01
CA GLY A 42 41.80 -6.62 56.55
C GLY A 42 41.86 -6.75 55.01
N GLU A 43 41.94 -5.70 54.19
CA GLU A 43 42.88 -4.55 54.08
C GLU A 43 44.16 -4.82 53.27
N SER A 44 44.48 -3.87 52.38
CA SER A 44 45.77 -3.61 51.70
C SER A 44 46.34 -4.63 50.68
N GLY A 45 46.90 -4.09 49.58
CA GLY A 45 47.94 -4.73 48.74
C GLY A 45 49.35 -4.30 49.21
N PRO A 46 50.35 -3.99 48.35
CA PRO A 46 50.39 -3.91 46.87
C PRO A 46 51.67 -4.60 46.26
N VAL A 47 52.31 -4.01 45.22
CA VAL A 47 53.62 -4.36 44.57
C VAL A 47 53.53 -5.53 43.55
N GLU A 48 53.62 -5.32 42.22
CA GLU A 48 54.82 -5.22 41.30
C GLU A 48 55.61 -6.55 41.16
N ASP A 49 56.27 -6.90 40.04
CA ASP A 49 56.64 -6.19 38.80
C ASP A 49 56.71 -7.17 37.58
N SER A 50 56.56 -6.68 36.32
CA SER A 50 57.30 -7.12 35.10
C SER A 50 56.72 -6.60 33.75
N TRP A 51 57.20 -5.43 33.30
CA TRP A 51 57.59 -5.03 31.91
C TRP A 51 57.03 -5.80 30.69
N GLN A 52 56.22 -5.19 29.80
CA GLN A 52 56.56 -4.31 28.63
C GLN A 52 57.11 -5.05 27.37
N ALA A 53 56.95 -4.61 26.11
CA ALA A 53 56.45 -3.33 25.52
C ALA A 53 55.67 -3.61 24.18
N ALA A 54 54.62 -2.85 23.82
CA ALA A 54 54.58 -1.65 22.95
C ALA A 54 54.78 -1.87 21.42
N GLY A 55 54.22 -1.07 20.51
CA GLY A 55 53.35 0.12 20.68
C GLY A 55 52.92 0.75 19.33
N ALA A 56 52.05 1.78 19.36
CA ALA A 56 51.44 2.41 18.17
C ALA A 56 51.88 3.88 17.94
N ARG A 57 51.63 4.43 16.73
CA ARG A 57 51.70 5.85 16.29
C ARG A 57 51.29 5.97 14.80
N GLN A 58 51.01 7.12 14.16
CA GLN A 58 50.32 8.40 14.47
C GLN A 58 50.30 9.26 13.16
N GLN A 59 49.48 10.31 13.06
CA GLN A 59 49.55 11.42 12.06
C GLN A 59 50.53 12.54 12.56
N PRO A 60 50.79 13.73 11.93
CA PRO A 60 50.23 14.45 10.74
C PRO A 60 51.40 14.81 9.73
N PRO A 61 51.63 16.00 9.06
CA PRO A 61 50.98 17.33 8.92
C PRO A 61 50.82 17.84 7.44
N VAL A 62 50.77 19.17 7.20
CA VAL A 62 50.48 19.88 5.91
C VAL A 62 51.27 21.21 5.80
N PHE A 63 51.73 21.65 4.60
CA PHE A 63 51.64 23.04 3.99
C PHE A 63 52.73 23.47 2.95
N ARG A 64 52.26 24.07 1.82
CA ARG A 64 52.81 25.08 0.84
C ARG A 64 54.33 25.31 0.57
N GLY A 65 54.69 25.47 -0.73
CA GLY A 65 55.42 26.68 -1.21
C GLY A 65 56.39 26.67 -2.43
N VAL A 66 55.98 27.26 -3.57
CA VAL A 66 56.78 28.04 -4.59
C VAL A 66 57.68 27.30 -5.64
N SER A 67 57.89 27.97 -6.80
CA SER A 67 58.41 27.51 -8.13
C SER A 67 59.91 27.88 -8.40
N PRO A 68 60.58 27.44 -9.50
CA PRO A 68 60.30 27.88 -10.90
C PRO A 68 60.49 26.80 -12.02
N SER A 69 60.54 27.24 -13.29
CA SER A 69 60.51 26.47 -14.57
C SER A 69 61.66 26.93 -15.51
N PRO A 70 61.73 26.62 -16.83
CA PRO A 70 61.07 25.60 -17.69
C PRO A 70 62.17 24.65 -18.26
N PRO A 71 62.16 24.10 -19.51
CA PRO A 71 61.12 23.76 -20.51
C PRO A 71 61.10 22.20 -20.74
N ALA A 72 60.81 21.54 -21.89
CA ALA A 72 60.39 21.84 -23.27
C ALA A 72 59.66 20.61 -23.90
N GLY A 73 59.00 20.79 -25.05
CA GLY A 73 58.53 19.70 -25.94
C GLY A 73 57.10 19.21 -25.66
N ALA A 74 56.26 19.05 -26.70
CA ALA A 74 54.83 18.81 -26.55
C ALA A 74 54.30 17.59 -27.34
N ALA A 75 53.36 16.86 -26.72
CA ALA A 75 52.42 15.93 -27.34
C ALA A 75 51.10 15.97 -26.53
N PRO A 76 49.92 15.73 -27.14
CA PRO A 76 48.62 15.94 -26.48
C PRO A 76 48.28 14.87 -25.44
N ALA A 77 47.55 15.26 -24.39
CA ALA A 77 47.08 14.37 -23.35
C ALA A 77 45.85 13.54 -23.79
N PRO A 78 45.70 12.28 -23.33
CA PRO A 78 44.50 11.49 -23.55
C PRO A 78 43.32 11.98 -22.68
N PRO A 79 42.06 11.83 -23.13
CA PRO A 79 40.89 12.30 -22.39
C PRO A 79 40.59 11.47 -21.14
N SER A 80 40.09 12.13 -20.09
CA SER A 80 39.62 11.52 -18.85
C SER A 80 38.29 10.79 -19.04
N GLY A 81 38.24 9.48 -18.76
CA GLY A 81 37.02 8.70 -18.98
C GLY A 81 37.07 7.24 -18.54
N SER A 82 37.51 6.95 -17.32
CA SER A 82 37.49 5.58 -16.75
C SER A 82 36.08 5.15 -16.30
N GLU A 83 35.14 5.00 -17.26
CA GLU A 83 33.89 4.28 -16.98
C GLU A 83 34.22 2.86 -16.48
N THR A 84 33.67 2.48 -15.33
CA THR A 84 33.87 1.14 -14.76
C THR A 84 33.36 0.09 -15.74
N ARG A 85 34.24 -0.85 -16.17
CA ARG A 85 33.95 -1.90 -17.17
C ARG A 85 32.62 -2.64 -16.94
N VAL A 86 32.22 -2.81 -15.68
CA VAL A 86 30.94 -3.41 -15.26
C VAL A 86 29.71 -2.64 -15.79
N ARG A 87 29.71 -1.30 -15.73
CA ARG A 87 28.59 -0.48 -16.24
C ARG A 87 28.49 -0.53 -17.77
N ALA A 88 29.62 -0.48 -18.47
CA ALA A 88 29.66 -0.62 -19.93
C ALA A 88 29.13 -2.00 -20.36
N ARG A 89 29.58 -3.07 -19.69
CA ARG A 89 29.07 -4.44 -19.88
C ARG A 89 27.54 -4.52 -19.68
N ARG A 90 27.02 -3.98 -18.57
CA ARG A 90 25.58 -4.05 -18.26
C ARG A 90 24.69 -3.25 -19.22
N ARG A 91 25.21 -2.18 -19.85
CA ARG A 91 24.55 -1.49 -20.98
C ARG A 91 24.47 -2.41 -22.20
N LEU A 92 25.61 -3.00 -22.62
CA LEU A 92 25.68 -3.89 -23.79
C LEU A 92 24.73 -5.10 -23.66
N ALA A 93 24.71 -5.75 -22.48
CA ALA A 93 23.79 -6.86 -22.20
C ALA A 93 22.31 -6.46 -22.37
N ASN A 94 21.93 -5.29 -21.84
CA ASN A 94 20.56 -4.77 -21.99
C ASN A 94 20.22 -4.43 -23.44
N HIS A 95 21.19 -3.95 -24.23
CA HIS A 95 20.98 -3.60 -25.64
C HIS A 95 20.77 -4.84 -26.52
N VAL A 96 21.63 -5.87 -26.39
CA VAL A 96 21.49 -7.11 -27.18
C VAL A 96 20.21 -7.88 -26.82
N LEU A 97 19.79 -7.87 -25.54
CA LEU A 97 18.48 -8.38 -25.11
C LEU A 97 17.28 -7.57 -25.64
N GLN A 98 17.49 -6.30 -26.02
CA GLN A 98 16.47 -5.47 -26.65
C GLN A 98 16.39 -5.82 -28.14
N SER A 99 17.51 -5.83 -28.86
CA SER A 99 17.57 -6.22 -30.29
C SER A 99 17.00 -7.61 -30.57
N LEU A 100 17.07 -8.55 -29.62
CA LEU A 100 16.42 -9.88 -29.69
C LEU A 100 14.89 -9.85 -29.58
N LYS A 101 14.29 -8.81 -28.97
CA LYS A 101 12.83 -8.58 -29.03
C LYS A 101 12.47 -7.97 -30.38
N ASP A 102 13.22 -6.98 -30.80
CA ASP A 102 12.91 -6.15 -31.97
C ASP A 102 13.03 -6.98 -33.26
N ASN A 103 14.01 -7.90 -33.33
CA ASN A 103 14.21 -8.85 -34.44
C ASN A 103 13.71 -10.28 -34.13
N ARG A 104 12.83 -10.47 -33.14
CA ARG A 104 12.42 -11.80 -32.63
C ARG A 104 12.01 -12.79 -33.71
N SER A 105 11.24 -12.36 -34.70
CA SER A 105 10.72 -13.20 -35.79
C SER A 105 11.85 -13.86 -36.61
N VAL A 106 12.95 -13.15 -36.85
CA VAL A 106 14.08 -13.62 -37.67
C VAL A 106 14.87 -14.73 -36.96
N TYR A 107 14.92 -14.73 -35.63
CA TYR A 107 15.61 -15.77 -34.84
C TYR A 107 14.71 -16.96 -34.49
N VAL A 108 13.39 -16.74 -34.38
CA VAL A 108 12.40 -17.81 -34.15
C VAL A 108 12.11 -18.63 -35.42
N ALA A 109 12.01 -17.99 -36.58
CA ALA A 109 11.60 -18.66 -37.81
C ALA A 109 12.55 -19.80 -38.24
N ASP A 110 11.96 -20.92 -38.67
CA ASP A 110 12.63 -21.97 -39.43
C ASP A 110 13.23 -21.38 -40.72
N LYS A 111 14.47 -21.74 -41.05
CA LYS A 111 15.24 -21.09 -42.13
C LYS A 111 16.36 -21.95 -42.66
N ASN A 112 16.81 -21.65 -43.89
CA ASN A 112 17.83 -22.42 -44.63
C ASN A 112 17.51 -23.93 -44.74
N GLY A 113 16.22 -24.30 -44.80
CA GLY A 113 15.80 -25.69 -44.84
C GLY A 113 15.83 -26.44 -43.49
N ILE A 114 16.23 -25.79 -42.39
CA ILE A 114 16.15 -26.39 -41.05
C ILE A 114 14.83 -26.01 -40.39
N LYS A 115 14.14 -27.04 -39.86
CA LYS A 115 12.92 -26.95 -39.09
C LYS A 115 13.13 -27.55 -37.70
N ILE A 116 12.67 -26.88 -36.65
CA ILE A 116 12.77 -27.38 -35.26
C ILE A 116 11.38 -27.45 -34.61
N THR A 117 10.96 -28.65 -34.23
CA THR A 117 9.63 -28.94 -33.64
C THR A 117 9.72 -29.89 -32.46
N SER A 118 8.82 -29.76 -31.50
CA SER A 118 8.68 -30.71 -30.40
C SER A 118 7.50 -31.67 -30.59
N ASP A 119 7.61 -32.85 -29.98
CA ASP A 119 6.51 -33.74 -29.59
C ASP A 119 5.30 -33.04 -28.93
N VAL A 120 5.53 -32.02 -28.11
CA VAL A 120 4.51 -31.24 -27.39
C VAL A 120 4.04 -29.98 -28.15
N ASP A 121 4.42 -29.81 -29.42
CA ASP A 121 4.06 -28.61 -30.18
C ASP A 121 2.56 -28.52 -30.52
N THR A 122 2.02 -27.32 -30.32
CA THR A 122 0.72 -26.91 -30.86
C THR A 122 0.94 -25.93 -32.03
N PRO A 123 -0.03 -25.76 -32.96
CA PRO A 123 0.12 -24.85 -34.09
C PRO A 123 0.43 -23.40 -33.68
N GLU A 124 -0.12 -22.95 -32.54
CA GLU A 124 0.17 -21.62 -31.98
C GLU A 124 1.56 -21.54 -31.34
N SER A 125 2.02 -22.59 -30.65
CA SER A 125 3.32 -22.57 -29.97
C SER A 125 4.49 -22.66 -30.97
N SER A 126 4.36 -23.48 -32.02
CA SER A 126 5.32 -23.54 -33.13
C SER A 126 5.56 -22.16 -33.77
N ALA A 127 4.49 -21.38 -33.97
CA ALA A 127 4.56 -20.04 -34.58
C ALA A 127 5.27 -19.00 -33.69
N GLU A 128 5.20 -19.13 -32.36
CA GLU A 128 5.93 -18.27 -31.41
C GLU A 128 7.34 -18.78 -31.04
N GLY A 129 7.73 -19.95 -31.56
CA GLY A 129 8.98 -20.66 -31.22
C GLY A 129 8.98 -21.26 -29.82
N LYS A 130 7.81 -21.59 -29.27
CA LYS A 130 7.63 -22.03 -27.88
C LYS A 130 7.34 -23.52 -27.79
N ILE A 131 7.97 -24.14 -26.81
CA ILE A 131 7.85 -25.57 -26.47
C ILE A 131 7.34 -25.62 -25.03
N ARG A 132 6.14 -26.18 -24.80
CA ARG A 132 5.45 -26.13 -23.50
C ARG A 132 5.39 -27.47 -22.79
N CYS A 133 5.66 -27.46 -21.49
CA CYS A 133 5.53 -28.64 -20.63
C CYS A 133 4.75 -28.27 -19.36
N ASP A 134 3.46 -28.56 -19.34
CA ASP A 134 2.62 -28.38 -18.16
C ASP A 134 2.67 -29.65 -17.29
N VAL A 135 2.95 -29.50 -16.00
CA VAL A 135 3.24 -30.60 -15.06
C VAL A 135 2.39 -30.45 -13.81
N GLU A 136 1.72 -31.52 -13.37
CA GLU A 136 1.03 -31.52 -12.07
C GLU A 136 1.97 -31.89 -10.92
N ARG A 137 1.92 -31.10 -9.84
CA ARG A 137 2.74 -31.30 -8.64
C ARG A 137 2.31 -32.57 -7.88
N GLY A 138 3.01 -33.67 -8.13
CA GLY A 138 2.82 -34.92 -7.38
C GLY A 138 3.32 -36.18 -8.09
N GLY A 139 3.53 -36.14 -9.41
CA GLY A 139 4.18 -37.22 -10.15
C GLY A 139 5.67 -37.32 -9.80
N GLU A 140 6.17 -38.54 -9.54
CA GLU A 140 7.60 -38.78 -9.32
C GLU A 140 8.42 -38.76 -10.63
N GLU A 141 7.74 -38.86 -11.78
CA GLU A 141 8.31 -38.99 -13.12
C GLU A 141 8.88 -37.67 -13.65
N SER A 142 10.19 -37.65 -13.95
CA SER A 142 10.81 -36.54 -14.67
C SER A 142 10.27 -36.48 -16.10
N HIS A 143 9.54 -35.42 -16.43
CA HIS A 143 8.94 -35.27 -17.75
C HIS A 143 10.04 -35.05 -18.80
N VAL A 144 9.96 -35.76 -19.93
CA VAL A 144 10.90 -35.65 -21.05
C VAL A 144 10.14 -35.10 -22.26
N VAL A 145 10.76 -34.15 -22.93
CA VAL A 145 10.25 -33.46 -24.11
C VAL A 145 11.26 -33.63 -25.25
N SER A 146 10.83 -34.21 -26.36
CA SER A 146 11.69 -34.57 -27.50
C SER A 146 11.63 -33.52 -28.62
N ILE A 147 12.73 -32.77 -28.78
CA ILE A 147 12.89 -31.77 -29.83
C ILE A 147 13.52 -32.41 -31.06
N SER A 148 12.77 -32.44 -32.16
CA SER A 148 13.25 -32.88 -33.48
C SER A 148 13.81 -31.71 -34.28
N VAL A 149 15.08 -31.80 -34.65
CA VAL A 149 15.78 -30.90 -35.58
C VAL A 149 15.83 -31.60 -36.94
N GLN A 150 15.02 -31.15 -37.90
CA GLN A 150 14.88 -31.76 -39.22
C GLN A 150 15.46 -30.88 -40.34
N ASN A 151 16.17 -31.49 -41.29
CA ASN A 151 16.49 -30.84 -42.56
C ASN A 151 15.41 -31.15 -43.61
N THR A 152 14.56 -30.16 -43.89
CA THR A 152 13.54 -30.18 -44.94
C THR A 152 13.99 -29.45 -46.21
N GLY A 153 15.27 -29.08 -46.32
CA GLY A 153 15.88 -28.45 -47.48
C GLY A 153 16.45 -29.45 -48.49
N THR A 154 17.03 -28.92 -49.58
CA THR A 154 17.69 -29.69 -50.66
C THR A 154 19.20 -29.83 -50.49
N GLU A 155 19.80 -29.05 -49.59
CA GLU A 155 21.24 -29.05 -49.28
C GLU A 155 21.50 -29.75 -47.95
N SER A 156 22.68 -30.36 -47.75
CA SER A 156 23.07 -30.87 -46.42
C SER A 156 23.60 -29.73 -45.55
N VAL A 157 23.30 -29.77 -44.25
CA VAL A 157 23.63 -28.70 -43.30
C VAL A 157 24.32 -29.29 -42.08
N TYR A 158 25.36 -28.64 -41.56
CA TYR A 158 26.00 -29.01 -40.31
C TYR A 158 25.24 -28.40 -39.13
N PHE A 159 24.70 -29.24 -38.25
CA PHE A 159 24.29 -28.85 -36.90
C PHE A 159 25.55 -28.81 -36.03
N CYS A 160 25.97 -27.60 -35.65
CA CYS A 160 27.28 -27.36 -35.05
C CYS A 160 27.26 -27.38 -33.54
N TYR A 161 26.22 -26.84 -32.91
CA TYR A 161 26.13 -26.69 -31.46
C TYR A 161 24.70 -26.34 -31.05
N TYR A 162 24.34 -26.63 -29.81
CA TYR A 162 23.15 -26.06 -29.18
C TYR A 162 23.45 -25.76 -27.72
N SER A 163 22.82 -24.71 -27.18
CA SER A 163 23.00 -24.29 -25.80
C SER A 163 21.75 -23.60 -25.28
N ALA A 164 21.54 -23.65 -23.98
CA ALA A 164 20.79 -22.59 -23.33
C ALA A 164 21.61 -21.29 -23.30
N LEU A 165 20.95 -20.14 -23.38
CA LEU A 165 21.59 -18.82 -23.25
C LEU A 165 21.77 -18.37 -21.78
N HIS A 166 21.31 -19.19 -20.83
CA HIS A 166 21.48 -19.03 -19.39
C HIS A 166 21.44 -20.42 -18.73
N TRP A 167 21.93 -20.54 -17.48
CA TRP A 167 22.02 -21.82 -16.79
C TRP A 167 20.62 -22.45 -16.56
N LEU A 168 20.54 -23.79 -16.65
CA LEU A 168 19.31 -24.56 -16.52
C LEU A 168 19.35 -25.53 -15.33
N HIS A 169 18.86 -25.11 -14.15
CA HIS A 169 18.79 -26.00 -12.98
C HIS A 169 17.65 -27.02 -13.07
N PHE A 170 16.55 -26.67 -13.73
CA PHE A 170 15.33 -27.48 -13.79
C PHE A 170 15.19 -28.30 -15.09
N PHE A 171 16.03 -28.04 -16.09
CA PHE A 171 16.00 -28.70 -17.40
C PHE A 171 17.38 -29.31 -17.71
N VAL A 172 17.44 -30.63 -17.90
CA VAL A 172 18.65 -31.33 -18.34
C VAL A 172 18.52 -31.64 -19.82
N LEU A 173 19.47 -31.16 -20.62
CA LEU A 173 19.57 -31.46 -22.06
C LEU A 173 20.33 -32.78 -22.27
N PHE A 174 19.89 -33.59 -23.23
CA PHE A 174 20.51 -34.85 -23.60
C PHE A 174 20.36 -35.13 -25.10
N ASP A 175 21.46 -35.53 -25.76
CA ASP A 175 21.45 -35.99 -27.14
C ASP A 175 22.46 -37.14 -27.33
N GLU A 176 22.15 -38.11 -28.20
CA GLU A 176 22.91 -39.37 -28.31
C GLU A 176 24.37 -39.16 -28.76
N LYS A 177 24.60 -38.22 -29.67
CA LYS A 177 25.88 -37.99 -30.36
C LYS A 177 26.70 -36.84 -29.77
N ARG A 178 26.18 -36.14 -28.76
CA ARG A 178 26.80 -35.01 -28.05
C ARG A 178 27.30 -33.93 -29.01
N VAL A 179 26.38 -33.37 -29.80
CA VAL A 179 26.69 -32.38 -30.83
C VAL A 179 27.34 -31.13 -30.23
N THR A 180 28.58 -30.86 -30.65
CA THR A 180 29.40 -29.74 -30.16
C THR A 180 30.21 -29.14 -31.30
N ARG A 181 30.75 -27.92 -31.14
CA ARG A 181 31.56 -27.26 -32.18
C ARG A 181 32.80 -28.07 -32.62
N ALA A 182 33.26 -29.01 -31.80
CA ALA A 182 34.35 -29.95 -32.12
C ALA A 182 33.87 -31.27 -32.77
N SER A 183 32.58 -31.58 -32.71
CA SER A 183 31.93 -32.75 -33.30
C SER A 183 30.56 -32.38 -33.90
N PRO A 184 30.54 -31.62 -35.01
CA PRO A 184 29.30 -31.19 -35.67
C PRO A 184 28.62 -32.36 -36.40
N LEU A 185 27.28 -32.40 -36.38
CA LEU A 185 26.48 -33.44 -37.04
C LEU A 185 26.02 -32.97 -38.43
N LEU A 186 26.32 -33.76 -39.47
CA LEU A 186 25.80 -33.52 -40.81
C LEU A 186 24.36 -34.01 -40.94
N LEU A 187 23.43 -33.08 -41.15
CA LEU A 187 22.02 -33.34 -41.46
C LEU A 187 21.81 -33.29 -42.97
N SER A 188 21.69 -34.46 -43.60
CA SER A 188 21.30 -34.59 -45.01
C SER A 188 19.81 -34.29 -45.22
N PRO A 189 19.37 -33.91 -46.44
CA PRO A 189 17.96 -33.75 -46.79
C PRO A 189 17.08 -34.92 -46.31
N GLY A 190 16.00 -34.60 -45.62
CA GLY A 190 15.05 -35.57 -45.05
C GLY A 190 15.43 -36.15 -43.69
N HIS A 191 16.69 -36.05 -43.25
CA HIS A 191 17.11 -36.53 -41.93
C HIS A 191 16.62 -35.61 -40.80
N SER A 192 16.29 -36.22 -39.66
CA SER A 192 16.06 -35.55 -38.39
C SER A 192 17.03 -36.04 -37.32
N TYR A 193 17.20 -35.23 -36.27
CA TYR A 193 17.96 -35.56 -35.08
C TYR A 193 17.21 -35.11 -33.82
N GLU A 194 17.26 -35.92 -32.77
CA GLU A 194 16.51 -35.68 -31.54
C GLU A 194 17.40 -35.11 -30.43
N VAL A 195 16.91 -34.07 -29.76
CA VAL A 195 17.47 -33.51 -28.53
C VAL A 195 16.39 -33.58 -27.45
N GLN A 196 16.65 -34.35 -26.40
CA GLN A 196 15.72 -34.55 -25.29
C GLN A 196 15.95 -33.51 -24.20
N VAL A 197 14.85 -32.96 -23.68
CA VAL A 197 14.83 -32.02 -22.57
C VAL A 197 14.08 -32.66 -21.40
N ARG A 198 14.80 -33.01 -20.34
CA ARG A 198 14.21 -33.57 -19.12
C ARG A 198 13.95 -32.46 -18.10
N PHE A 199 12.69 -32.18 -17.79
CA PHE A 199 12.30 -31.24 -16.74
C PHE A 199 12.07 -31.96 -15.40
N ARG A 200 12.52 -31.36 -14.30
CA ARG A 200 12.21 -31.81 -12.93
C ARG A 200 12.22 -30.64 -11.94
N SER A 201 11.13 -30.50 -11.17
CA SER A 201 11.03 -29.57 -10.03
C SER A 201 10.08 -30.11 -8.97
N GLN A 202 10.25 -29.69 -7.72
CA GLN A 202 9.30 -29.95 -6.61
C GLN A 202 8.46 -28.69 -6.25
N ASP A 203 8.87 -27.54 -6.79
CA ASP A 203 8.29 -26.22 -6.52
C ASP A 203 7.23 -25.85 -7.56
N VAL A 204 6.16 -25.21 -7.09
CA VAL A 204 5.09 -24.68 -7.94
C VAL A 204 5.61 -23.43 -8.63
N GLY A 205 5.70 -23.43 -9.96
CA GLY A 205 6.44 -22.41 -10.69
C GLY A 205 6.24 -22.44 -12.20
N PHE A 206 6.59 -21.32 -12.83
CA PHE A 206 6.70 -21.15 -14.27
C PHE A 206 8.18 -20.92 -14.60
N PHE A 207 8.82 -21.93 -15.18
CA PHE A 207 10.24 -22.00 -15.46
C PHE A 207 10.45 -21.81 -16.96
N VAL A 208 11.32 -20.89 -17.35
CA VAL A 208 11.58 -20.58 -18.77
C VAL A 208 13.02 -20.86 -19.12
N ALA A 209 13.27 -21.30 -20.36
CA ALA A 209 14.62 -21.52 -20.85
C ALA A 209 14.74 -21.19 -22.34
N THR A 210 15.73 -20.38 -22.70
CA THR A 210 15.98 -20.01 -24.10
C THR A 210 17.10 -20.86 -24.69
N LEU A 211 16.76 -21.73 -25.64
CA LEU A 211 17.71 -22.55 -26.40
C LEU A 211 18.06 -21.86 -27.72
N ALA A 212 19.35 -21.84 -28.05
CA ALA A 212 19.86 -21.44 -29.36
C ALA A 212 20.55 -22.64 -30.03
N PHE A 213 20.15 -22.94 -31.26
CA PHE A 213 20.70 -24.00 -32.11
C PHE A 213 21.52 -23.36 -33.24
N GLU A 214 22.79 -23.72 -33.35
CA GLU A 214 23.77 -23.16 -34.30
C GLU A 214 24.01 -24.11 -35.48
N PHE A 215 23.89 -23.57 -36.69
CA PHE A 215 24.06 -24.31 -37.93
C PHE A 215 25.04 -23.62 -38.88
N LYS A 216 25.74 -24.40 -39.71
CA LYS A 216 26.52 -23.92 -40.85
C LYS A 216 26.21 -24.70 -42.12
N ARG A 217 26.31 -24.06 -43.29
CA ARG A 217 26.25 -24.77 -44.58
C ARG A 217 27.56 -25.52 -44.87
N GLU A 218 28.70 -24.95 -44.48
CA GLU A 218 30.02 -25.56 -44.62
C GLU A 218 30.82 -25.41 -43.33
N LEU A 219 31.78 -26.30 -43.09
CA LEU A 219 32.73 -26.18 -41.97
C LEU A 219 33.88 -25.19 -42.26
N SER A 220 33.86 -24.49 -43.39
CA SER A 220 34.84 -23.45 -43.73
C SER A 220 34.78 -22.27 -42.75
N ALA A 221 35.93 -21.59 -42.56
CA ALA A 221 36.03 -20.44 -41.67
C ALA A 221 35.20 -19.23 -42.17
N GLU A 222 35.02 -19.13 -43.48
CA GLU A 222 34.25 -18.07 -44.14
C GLU A 222 32.73 -18.31 -44.09
N SER A 223 32.28 -19.55 -43.90
CA SER A 223 30.86 -19.88 -43.77
C SER A 223 30.30 -19.33 -42.46
N LYS A 224 29.48 -18.28 -42.57
CA LYS A 224 28.81 -17.64 -41.44
C LYS A 224 27.78 -18.60 -40.84
N PRO A 225 27.79 -18.82 -39.50
CA PRO A 225 26.75 -19.61 -38.86
C PRO A 225 25.40 -18.88 -38.90
N PHE A 226 24.32 -19.64 -38.76
CA PHE A 226 22.98 -19.10 -38.51
C PHE A 226 22.34 -19.81 -37.32
N HIS A 227 21.57 -19.07 -36.53
CA HIS A 227 20.98 -19.56 -35.29
C HIS A 227 19.46 -19.59 -35.34
N ILE A 228 18.86 -20.70 -34.92
CA ILE A 228 17.41 -20.82 -34.68
C ILE A 228 17.19 -20.89 -33.16
N VAL A 229 16.24 -20.13 -32.65
CA VAL A 229 15.95 -20.01 -31.21
C VAL A 229 14.62 -20.68 -30.88
N ARG A 230 14.56 -21.34 -29.72
CA ARG A 230 13.35 -21.90 -29.12
C ARG A 230 13.25 -21.52 -27.65
N PHE A 231 12.02 -21.32 -27.18
CA PHE A 231 11.70 -20.96 -25.80
C PHE A 231 10.97 -22.12 -25.13
N LEU A 232 11.66 -22.82 -24.24
CA LEU A 232 11.05 -23.77 -23.30
C LEU A 232 10.23 -22.97 -22.28
N GLU A 233 8.97 -23.35 -22.08
CA GLU A 233 8.06 -22.81 -21.08
C GLU A 233 7.49 -24.00 -20.27
N ALA A 234 8.04 -24.29 -19.08
CA ALA A 234 7.53 -25.35 -18.20
C ALA A 234 6.70 -24.76 -17.04
N MET A 235 5.56 -25.37 -16.72
CA MET A 235 4.68 -24.93 -15.65
C MET A 235 4.39 -26.07 -14.68
N CYS A 236 5.08 -26.09 -13.54
CA CYS A 236 4.72 -26.97 -12.43
C CYS A 236 3.54 -26.32 -11.67
N SER A 237 2.37 -26.94 -11.74
CA SER A 237 1.11 -26.37 -11.26
C SER A 237 0.35 -27.34 -10.34
N THR A 238 -0.78 -26.88 -9.82
CA THR A 238 -1.71 -27.68 -9.01
C THR A 238 -3.12 -27.47 -9.53
N LYS A 239 -4.06 -28.37 -9.20
CA LYS A 239 -5.48 -28.20 -9.53
C LYS A 239 -6.02 -26.80 -9.13
N LEU A 240 -5.67 -26.30 -7.95
CA LEU A 240 -6.04 -24.94 -7.51
C LEU A 240 -5.47 -23.83 -8.42
N ALA A 241 -4.27 -24.02 -8.98
CA ALA A 241 -3.74 -23.09 -9.98
C ALA A 241 -4.48 -23.20 -11.32
N ALA A 242 -4.91 -24.39 -11.75
CA ALA A 242 -5.77 -24.54 -12.93
C ALA A 242 -7.14 -23.85 -12.73
N ASP A 243 -7.79 -24.11 -11.59
CA ASP A 243 -9.07 -23.51 -11.21
C ASP A 243 -9.04 -21.96 -11.12
N LEU A 244 -7.87 -21.39 -10.78
CA LEU A 244 -7.64 -19.94 -10.71
C LEU A 244 -7.21 -19.29 -12.03
N ALA A 245 -7.17 -20.02 -13.16
CA ALA A 245 -6.76 -19.52 -14.48
C ALA A 245 -7.47 -18.21 -14.93
N PRO A 246 -6.87 -17.45 -15.89
CA PRO A 246 -7.54 -16.32 -16.52
C PRO A 246 -8.89 -16.73 -17.16
N VAL A 247 -9.99 -16.12 -16.74
CA VAL A 247 -11.36 -16.43 -17.26
C VAL A 247 -11.49 -16.08 -18.75
N ALA A 248 -10.80 -15.03 -19.20
CA ALA A 248 -10.66 -14.67 -20.61
C ALA A 248 -9.34 -13.89 -20.83
N PRO A 249 -8.74 -13.92 -22.03
CA PRO A 249 -7.54 -13.14 -22.34
C PRO A 249 -7.73 -11.64 -22.11
N PHE A 250 -6.70 -10.97 -21.59
CA PHE A 250 -6.75 -9.53 -21.32
C PHE A 250 -6.96 -8.70 -22.59
N ARG A 251 -7.95 -7.81 -22.58
CA ARG A 251 -8.22 -6.82 -23.62
C ARG A 251 -8.20 -5.43 -22.99
N ARG A 252 -7.42 -4.49 -23.55
CA ARG A 252 -7.52 -3.07 -23.15
C ARG A 252 -8.92 -2.57 -23.52
N ARG A 253 -9.65 -1.97 -22.57
CA ARG A 253 -10.81 -1.13 -22.91
C ARG A 253 -10.32 -0.03 -23.86
N ARG A 254 -10.97 0.11 -25.02
CA ARG A 254 -10.84 1.35 -25.81
C ARG A 254 -11.61 2.43 -25.08
N GLY A 255 -11.03 3.62 -24.93
CA GLY A 255 -11.76 4.76 -24.39
C GLY A 255 -12.96 5.07 -25.28
N ILE A 256 -14.12 5.33 -24.69
CA ILE A 256 -15.31 5.74 -25.44
C ILE A 256 -15.06 7.17 -25.96
N THR A 257 -14.97 7.32 -27.27
CA THR A 257 -14.83 8.62 -27.92
C THR A 257 -16.14 9.40 -27.81
N GLN A 258 -16.37 10.07 -26.68
CA GLN A 258 -17.55 10.91 -26.51
C GLN A 258 -17.55 12.05 -27.54
N MET A 259 -18.51 12.01 -28.47
CA MET A 259 -18.90 13.19 -29.23
C MET A 259 -19.46 14.25 -28.27
N VAL A 260 -19.20 15.52 -28.55
CA VAL A 260 -19.69 16.65 -27.75
C VAL A 260 -21.16 16.93 -28.09
N MET A 261 -22.03 16.04 -27.62
CA MET A 261 -23.48 16.08 -27.89
C MET A 261 -24.20 17.10 -27.01
N THR A 262 -25.16 17.82 -27.61
CA THR A 262 -26.11 18.66 -26.87
C THR A 262 -27.02 17.77 -26.01
N HIS A 263 -27.19 18.16 -24.74
CA HIS A 263 -27.90 17.34 -23.78
C HIS A 263 -28.61 18.16 -22.70
N GLU A 264 -29.78 17.66 -22.29
CA GLU A 264 -30.50 18.12 -21.09
C GLU A 264 -30.29 17.12 -19.95
N VAL A 265 -30.38 17.59 -18.70
CA VAL A 265 -30.25 16.73 -17.51
C VAL A 265 -31.57 16.63 -16.76
N ASP A 266 -32.08 15.42 -16.62
CA ASP A 266 -33.32 15.10 -15.89
C ASP A 266 -32.96 14.54 -14.51
N GLU A 267 -33.29 15.26 -13.44
CA GLU A 267 -32.82 15.00 -12.07
C GLU A 267 -33.67 13.93 -11.35
N GLY A 268 -33.01 12.92 -10.77
CA GLY A 268 -33.66 11.84 -10.02
C GLY A 268 -33.98 12.14 -8.55
N GLU A 269 -34.79 11.28 -7.93
CA GLU A 269 -35.07 11.35 -6.48
C GLU A 269 -33.82 10.93 -5.66
N ARG A 270 -33.49 11.63 -4.58
CA ARG A 270 -32.35 11.30 -3.70
C ARG A 270 -32.71 10.28 -2.60
N PRO A 271 -31.71 9.60 -1.99
CA PRO A 271 -31.91 8.83 -0.77
C PRO A 271 -32.49 9.68 0.37
N GLN A 272 -33.44 9.10 1.14
CA GLN A 272 -34.21 9.83 2.16
C GLN A 272 -33.38 10.38 3.34
N SER A 273 -32.11 9.97 3.52
CA SER A 273 -31.25 10.43 4.62
C SER A 273 -30.88 11.92 4.58
N ASP A 274 -31.14 12.63 3.47
CA ASP A 274 -31.02 14.10 3.40
C ASP A 274 -32.20 14.84 4.09
N ALA A 275 -33.31 14.15 4.44
CA ALA A 275 -34.55 14.80 4.88
C ALA A 275 -34.59 15.26 6.35
N VAL A 276 -33.81 14.63 7.25
CA VAL A 276 -33.77 14.98 8.68
C VAL A 276 -32.33 15.35 9.07
N GLN A 277 -31.99 16.62 8.86
CA GLN A 277 -30.66 17.18 9.09
C GLN A 277 -30.81 18.44 9.95
N ARG A 278 -30.56 18.32 11.26
CA ARG A 278 -30.79 19.42 12.23
C ARG A 278 -29.62 20.41 12.30
N LEU A 279 -28.44 20.00 11.83
CA LEU A 279 -27.30 20.90 11.63
C LEU A 279 -27.54 21.82 10.41
N GLY A 280 -27.76 23.11 10.67
CA GLY A 280 -27.93 24.13 9.64
C GLY A 280 -26.70 24.30 8.73
N ARG A 281 -26.88 24.99 7.60
CA ARG A 281 -25.79 25.34 6.66
C ARG A 281 -25.62 26.85 6.61
N VAL A 282 -24.84 27.37 7.57
CA VAL A 282 -24.53 28.81 7.73
C VAL A 282 -23.41 29.24 6.78
N VAL A 283 -22.33 28.45 6.71
CA VAL A 283 -21.19 28.73 5.80
C VAL A 283 -21.41 27.98 4.49
N SER A 284 -21.53 28.73 3.40
CA SER A 284 -21.73 28.18 2.06
C SER A 284 -20.51 27.37 1.58
N LEU A 285 -20.75 26.56 0.55
CA LEU A 285 -19.71 25.76 -0.12
C LEU A 285 -19.79 26.00 -1.61
N SER A 286 -18.92 26.88 -2.13
CA SER A 286 -18.88 27.24 -3.55
C SER A 286 -18.64 26.02 -4.45
N ASP A 287 -18.95 26.16 -5.74
CA ASP A 287 -18.78 25.08 -6.72
C ASP A 287 -17.32 24.80 -7.09
N TYR A 288 -16.41 25.75 -6.91
CA TYR A 288 -14.97 25.65 -7.25
C TYR A 288 -14.72 24.95 -8.61
N LYS A 289 -15.32 25.46 -9.68
CA LYS A 289 -15.13 24.92 -11.05
C LYS A 289 -13.75 25.34 -11.55
N TYR A 290 -13.00 24.42 -12.14
CA TYR A 290 -11.71 24.74 -12.76
C TYR A 290 -11.89 25.50 -14.09
N PRO A 291 -11.00 26.44 -14.44
CA PRO A 291 -10.96 27.05 -15.78
C PRO A 291 -10.81 26.00 -16.88
N ARG A 292 -11.51 26.16 -18.01
CA ARG A 292 -11.53 25.16 -19.09
C ARG A 292 -10.13 24.86 -19.65
N TYR A 293 -9.26 25.87 -19.77
CA TYR A 293 -7.91 25.72 -20.31
C TYR A 293 -7.05 24.70 -19.55
N LEU A 294 -7.29 24.49 -18.24
CA LEU A 294 -6.48 23.54 -17.45
C LEU A 294 -6.60 22.08 -17.91
N LYS A 295 -7.57 21.74 -18.78
CA LYS A 295 -7.65 20.42 -19.42
C LYS A 295 -6.48 20.14 -20.37
N ASP A 296 -5.92 21.19 -20.97
CA ASP A 296 -4.87 21.11 -21.99
C ASP A 296 -3.48 21.47 -21.43
N PHE A 297 -3.43 21.88 -20.15
CA PHE A 297 -2.20 22.16 -19.40
C PHE A 297 -1.28 20.94 -19.18
N PRO A 298 -1.77 19.69 -19.04
CA PRO A 298 -0.90 18.51 -19.02
C PRO A 298 -0.04 18.38 -20.29
N GLN A 299 -0.65 18.59 -21.47
CA GLN A 299 0.02 18.55 -22.77
C GLN A 299 1.06 19.67 -22.90
N PHE A 300 0.72 20.89 -22.44
CA PHE A 300 1.65 22.01 -22.34
C PHE A 300 2.89 21.64 -21.50
N LEU A 301 2.71 21.03 -20.33
CA LEU A 301 3.82 20.60 -19.45
C LEU A 301 4.65 19.44 -20.03
N GLN A 302 4.12 18.70 -21.00
CA GLN A 302 4.83 17.66 -21.74
C GLN A 302 5.51 18.19 -23.03
N GLY A 303 5.26 19.43 -23.42
CA GLY A 303 5.78 20.01 -24.68
C GLY A 303 5.10 19.48 -25.95
N CYS A 304 4.03 18.69 -25.81
CA CYS A 304 3.24 18.21 -26.94
C CYS A 304 2.41 19.38 -27.53
N GLY A 305 2.30 19.46 -28.86
CA GLY A 305 1.73 20.60 -29.58
C GLY A 305 0.36 21.04 -29.03
N TYR A 306 0.31 22.24 -28.44
CA TYR A 306 -0.84 22.79 -27.73
C TYR A 306 -1.31 24.13 -28.35
N PRO A 307 -2.59 24.54 -28.18
CA PRO A 307 -3.09 25.81 -28.72
C PRO A 307 -2.40 27.04 -28.12
N SER A 308 -2.02 28.01 -28.94
CA SER A 308 -1.30 29.21 -28.49
C SER A 308 -2.13 30.18 -27.64
N GLU A 309 -3.45 30.04 -27.63
CA GLU A 309 -4.40 31.03 -27.08
C GLU A 309 -4.34 31.22 -25.56
N ASN A 310 -3.93 30.20 -24.79
CA ASN A 310 -3.82 30.29 -23.32
C ASN A 310 -2.36 30.19 -22.80
N ARG A 311 -1.38 30.58 -23.63
CA ARG A 311 0.04 30.41 -23.31
C ARG A 311 0.49 31.17 -22.07
N GLU A 312 -0.10 32.33 -21.79
CA GLU A 312 0.25 33.15 -20.62
C GLU A 312 -0.31 32.56 -19.32
N GLU A 313 -1.56 32.06 -19.33
CA GLU A 313 -2.16 31.39 -18.17
C GLU A 313 -1.46 30.05 -17.89
N PHE A 314 -1.07 29.30 -18.92
CA PHE A 314 -0.24 28.11 -18.76
C PHE A 314 1.12 28.42 -18.15
N GLN A 315 1.81 29.48 -18.60
CA GLN A 315 3.09 29.89 -18.03
C GLN A 315 2.93 30.31 -16.56
N SER A 316 1.92 31.14 -16.26
CA SER A 316 1.58 31.58 -14.90
C SER A 316 1.26 30.41 -13.95
N ALA A 317 0.47 29.43 -14.42
CA ALA A 317 0.18 28.20 -13.69
C ALA A 317 1.44 27.34 -13.46
N ALA A 318 2.29 27.19 -14.48
CA ALA A 318 3.54 26.44 -14.37
C ALA A 318 4.52 27.10 -13.39
N ASP A 319 4.63 28.43 -13.38
CA ASP A 319 5.52 29.15 -12.48
C ASP A 319 5.00 29.19 -11.04
N LEU A 320 3.68 29.25 -10.84
CA LEU A 320 3.05 29.01 -9.53
C LEU A 320 3.39 27.60 -8.99
N LEU A 321 3.44 26.58 -9.84
CA LEU A 321 3.82 25.20 -9.47
C LEU A 321 5.33 24.99 -9.27
N LYS A 322 6.19 25.84 -9.86
CA LYS A 322 7.64 25.85 -9.64
C LYS A 322 8.06 26.65 -8.40
N SER A 323 7.31 27.70 -8.04
CA SER A 323 7.61 28.55 -6.89
C SER A 323 7.71 27.75 -5.57
N PRO A 324 8.53 28.17 -4.59
CA PRO A 324 8.53 27.56 -3.27
C PRO A 324 7.20 27.83 -2.56
N LEU A 325 6.72 26.89 -1.74
CA LEU A 325 5.47 27.08 -1.00
C LEU A 325 5.65 28.13 0.11
N SER A 326 4.81 29.16 0.12
CA SER A 326 4.72 30.20 1.15
C SER A 326 3.26 30.40 1.57
N PHE A 327 3.01 31.15 2.65
CA PHE A 327 1.64 31.48 3.05
C PHE A 327 0.91 32.35 2.00
N GLU A 328 1.65 33.21 1.30
CA GLU A 328 1.12 34.11 0.25
C GLU A 328 0.61 33.35 -0.98
N ASN A 329 1.32 32.30 -1.41
CA ASN A 329 0.90 31.48 -2.55
C ASN A 329 0.06 30.25 -2.17
N TYR A 330 -0.04 29.93 -0.87
CA TYR A 330 -0.68 28.74 -0.30
C TYR A 330 -2.02 28.38 -0.95
N ALA A 331 -3.01 29.27 -0.84
CA ALA A 331 -4.35 29.01 -1.35
C ALA A 331 -4.37 28.83 -2.86
N LYS A 332 -3.66 29.69 -3.61
CA LYS A 332 -3.60 29.63 -5.09
C LYS A 332 -2.94 28.34 -5.56
N ARG A 333 -1.80 27.97 -4.98
CA ARG A 333 -1.03 26.77 -5.36
C ARG A 333 -1.81 25.50 -5.05
N PHE A 334 -2.36 25.36 -3.84
CA PHE A 334 -3.14 24.16 -3.51
C PHE A 334 -4.47 24.12 -4.28
N GLN A 335 -5.12 25.24 -4.58
CA GLN A 335 -6.28 25.26 -5.48
C GLN A 335 -5.92 24.72 -6.87
N LEU A 336 -4.80 25.15 -7.46
CA LEU A 336 -4.34 24.62 -8.75
C LEU A 336 -4.02 23.11 -8.67
N LEU A 337 -3.29 22.66 -7.65
CA LEU A 337 -2.99 21.23 -7.44
C LEU A 337 -4.26 20.37 -7.33
N LEU A 338 -5.27 20.83 -6.58
CA LEU A 338 -6.56 20.16 -6.45
C LEU A 338 -7.37 20.13 -7.75
N GLN A 339 -7.27 21.16 -8.60
CA GLN A 339 -7.89 21.17 -9.93
C GLN A 339 -7.23 20.15 -10.86
N LEU A 340 -5.91 19.97 -10.78
CA LEU A 340 -5.17 18.97 -11.57
C LEU A 340 -5.40 17.53 -11.10
N GLU A 341 -5.66 17.33 -9.80
CA GLU A 341 -6.17 16.05 -9.28
C GLU A 341 -7.61 15.81 -9.74
N GLU A 342 -8.51 16.81 -9.67
CA GLU A 342 -9.89 16.69 -10.14
C GLU A 342 -9.97 16.32 -11.64
N ILE A 343 -9.14 16.95 -12.47
CA ILE A 343 -9.07 16.67 -13.91
C ILE A 343 -8.62 15.22 -14.15
N GLN A 344 -7.59 14.73 -13.47
CA GLN A 344 -7.18 13.33 -13.61
C GLN A 344 -8.26 12.37 -13.09
N MET A 345 -8.85 12.64 -11.92
CA MET A 345 -9.96 11.84 -11.38
C MET A 345 -11.16 11.77 -12.36
N ALA A 346 -11.45 12.88 -13.05
CA ALA A 346 -12.51 12.98 -14.04
C ALA A 346 -12.18 12.30 -15.38
N VAL A 347 -10.91 12.12 -15.74
CA VAL A 347 -10.47 11.26 -16.85
C VAL A 347 -10.51 9.79 -16.44
N ASP A 348 -10.00 9.46 -15.26
CA ASP A 348 -9.88 8.07 -14.79
C ASP A 348 -11.24 7.39 -14.64
N ILE A 349 -12.26 8.11 -14.14
CA ILE A 349 -13.59 7.52 -13.93
C ILE A 349 -14.27 7.13 -15.26
N ARG A 350 -13.92 7.79 -16.38
CA ARG A 350 -14.49 7.50 -17.71
C ARG A 350 -14.09 6.15 -18.27
N ASN A 351 -13.01 5.57 -17.78
CA ASN A 351 -12.62 4.21 -18.12
C ASN A 351 -13.64 3.16 -17.64
N TYR A 352 -14.53 3.54 -16.71
CA TYR A 352 -15.61 2.69 -16.20
C TYR A 352 -16.93 2.85 -16.95
N ASP A 353 -17.14 3.91 -17.74
CA ASP A 353 -18.36 4.18 -18.53
C ASP A 353 -18.77 2.94 -19.38
N MET A 354 -20.08 2.77 -19.60
CA MET A 354 -20.67 1.54 -20.16
C MET A 354 -21.68 1.87 -21.27
N GLU A 355 -21.67 1.11 -22.37
CA GLU A 355 -22.56 1.32 -23.52
C GLU A 355 -23.57 0.19 -23.69
N SER A 356 -24.77 0.53 -24.17
CA SER A 356 -25.82 -0.43 -24.56
C SER A 356 -26.22 -1.46 -23.49
N VAL A 357 -26.03 -1.13 -22.21
CA VAL A 357 -26.29 -2.00 -21.06
C VAL A 357 -27.75 -1.95 -20.63
N THR A 358 -28.24 -3.02 -20.00
CA THR A 358 -29.62 -3.10 -19.50
C THR A 358 -29.66 -2.91 -17.98
N MET A 359 -30.78 -2.40 -17.49
CA MET A 359 -31.14 -2.41 -16.07
C MET A 359 -32.37 -3.28 -15.85
N ILE A 360 -32.69 -3.60 -14.59
CA ILE A 360 -33.93 -4.30 -14.19
C ILE A 360 -34.58 -3.59 -13.01
N LYS A 361 -35.92 -3.64 -12.88
CA LYS A 361 -36.60 -3.10 -11.67
C LYS A 361 -36.28 -3.99 -10.46
N ASP A 362 -35.90 -3.38 -9.32
CA ASP A 362 -35.51 -4.14 -8.13
C ASP A 362 -36.65 -5.05 -7.62
N SER A 363 -36.30 -6.18 -6.99
CA SER A 363 -37.27 -7.15 -6.49
C SER A 363 -38.07 -6.66 -5.29
N ALA A 364 -37.43 -5.91 -4.38
CA ALA A 364 -38.02 -5.45 -3.13
C ALA A 364 -38.60 -4.02 -3.22
N ASN A 365 -37.99 -3.12 -4.00
CA ASN A 365 -38.45 -1.74 -4.16
C ASN A 365 -38.56 -1.34 -5.65
N LYS A 366 -39.79 -1.40 -6.19
CA LYS A 366 -40.09 -1.09 -7.60
C LYS A 366 -39.82 0.37 -8.02
N LYS A 367 -39.45 1.27 -7.09
CA LYS A 367 -38.95 2.63 -7.40
C LYS A 367 -37.46 2.66 -7.78
N LEU A 368 -36.74 1.55 -7.65
CA LEU A 368 -35.31 1.46 -7.95
C LEU A 368 -35.05 0.59 -9.19
N LEU A 369 -34.11 1.02 -10.01
CA LEU A 369 -33.49 0.23 -11.06
C LEU A 369 -32.17 -0.34 -10.57
N VAL A 370 -31.83 -1.55 -11.01
CA VAL A 370 -30.59 -2.25 -10.67
C VAL A 370 -29.73 -2.32 -11.93
N LEU A 371 -28.56 -1.67 -11.86
CA LEU A 371 -27.52 -1.74 -12.88
C LEU A 371 -26.48 -2.78 -12.44
N LYS A 372 -26.10 -3.72 -13.32
CA LYS A 372 -24.94 -4.59 -13.06
C LYS A 372 -23.66 -3.81 -13.38
N VAL A 373 -22.83 -3.59 -12.36
CA VAL A 373 -21.52 -2.92 -12.45
C VAL A 373 -20.46 -3.87 -11.88
N PRO A 374 -19.81 -4.69 -12.73
CA PRO A 374 -18.75 -5.60 -12.28
C PRO A 374 -17.60 -4.81 -11.64
N GLY A 375 -17.25 -5.17 -10.40
CA GLY A 375 -16.20 -4.51 -9.61
C GLY A 375 -16.68 -3.44 -8.63
N VAL A 376 -17.98 -3.12 -8.55
CA VAL A 376 -18.42 -1.95 -7.77
C VAL A 376 -18.25 -2.07 -6.25
N ALA A 377 -18.47 -3.25 -5.66
CA ALA A 377 -18.17 -3.46 -4.23
C ALA A 377 -16.67 -3.61 -3.93
N GLU A 378 -15.83 -3.57 -4.97
CA GLU A 378 -14.38 -3.45 -4.90
C GLU A 378 -13.96 -1.97 -5.02
N ASN A 379 -14.93 -1.07 -4.83
CA ASN A 379 -14.89 0.38 -5.03
C ASN A 379 -14.42 0.78 -6.44
N ARG A 380 -14.89 0.06 -7.49
CA ARG A 380 -14.53 0.35 -8.88
C ARG A 380 -15.71 0.27 -9.88
N PRO A 381 -16.15 1.40 -10.46
CA PRO A 381 -15.80 2.77 -10.06
C PRO A 381 -16.19 3.02 -8.60
N SER A 382 -15.53 4.00 -7.96
CA SER A 382 -15.72 4.37 -6.57
C SER A 382 -17.10 5.01 -6.39
N VAL A 383 -18.12 4.16 -6.16
CA VAL A 383 -19.54 4.50 -6.20
C VAL A 383 -20.19 4.14 -4.87
N LEU A 384 -20.96 5.09 -4.33
CA LEU A 384 -21.35 5.15 -2.93
C LEU A 384 -22.82 5.58 -2.79
N LYS A 385 -23.44 5.28 -1.65
CA LYS A 385 -24.77 5.79 -1.32
C LYS A 385 -24.77 7.33 -1.36
N GLY A 386 -25.56 7.92 -2.25
CA GLY A 386 -25.62 9.36 -2.51
C GLY A 386 -24.90 9.84 -3.77
N ASP A 387 -24.06 9.02 -4.40
CA ASP A 387 -23.39 9.39 -5.67
C ASP A 387 -24.38 9.45 -6.83
N ALA A 388 -23.97 10.16 -7.89
CA ALA A 388 -24.73 10.36 -9.11
C ALA A 388 -24.10 9.62 -10.31
N ILE A 389 -24.94 8.90 -11.05
CA ILE A 389 -24.61 8.25 -12.31
C ILE A 389 -25.53 8.83 -13.40
N LEU A 390 -24.97 9.27 -14.53
CA LEU A 390 -25.75 9.82 -15.65
C LEU A 390 -26.06 8.73 -16.66
N VAL A 391 -27.31 8.64 -17.11
CA VAL A 391 -27.81 7.54 -17.95
C VAL A 391 -28.74 8.07 -19.05
N TRP A 392 -28.54 7.65 -20.30
CA TRP A 392 -29.39 8.02 -21.44
C TRP A 392 -29.68 6.79 -22.32
N LYS A 393 -30.73 6.81 -23.15
CA LYS A 393 -31.16 5.60 -23.88
C LYS A 393 -30.20 5.36 -25.06
N ALA A 394 -29.83 4.10 -25.28
CA ALA A 394 -28.91 3.75 -26.35
C ALA A 394 -29.63 3.88 -27.71
N GLY A 395 -29.23 4.89 -28.50
CA GLY A 395 -29.86 5.23 -29.78
C GLY A 395 -30.74 6.48 -29.77
N ASP A 396 -30.81 7.22 -28.66
CA ASP A 396 -31.39 8.58 -28.65
C ASP A 396 -30.68 9.47 -29.68
N ARG A 397 -31.44 10.33 -30.37
CA ARG A 397 -30.93 11.38 -31.27
C ARG A 397 -30.86 12.71 -30.51
N GLU A 398 -30.01 13.63 -30.95
CA GLU A 398 -29.84 14.91 -30.26
C GLU A 398 -31.11 15.79 -30.28
N PRO A 399 -31.38 16.56 -29.21
CA PRO A 399 -30.62 16.63 -27.95
C PRO A 399 -30.89 15.41 -27.04
N ILE A 400 -29.85 14.80 -26.49
CA ILE A 400 -30.00 13.59 -25.66
C ILE A 400 -30.44 13.95 -24.23
N THR A 401 -31.37 13.19 -23.64
CA THR A 401 -31.75 13.37 -22.23
C THR A 401 -30.85 12.51 -21.33
N LYS A 402 -29.95 13.13 -20.57
CA LYS A 402 -29.16 12.44 -19.54
C LYS A 402 -29.93 12.45 -18.21
N HIS A 403 -30.54 11.34 -17.87
CA HIS A 403 -31.19 11.14 -16.58
C HIS A 403 -30.13 10.94 -15.48
N ARG A 404 -30.13 11.75 -14.43
CA ARG A 404 -29.26 11.57 -13.26
C ARG A 404 -29.90 10.59 -12.28
N GLY A 405 -29.33 9.39 -12.21
CA GLY A 405 -29.68 8.42 -11.18
C GLY A 405 -28.87 8.63 -9.91
N PHE A 406 -29.51 8.53 -8.74
CA PHE A 406 -28.83 8.58 -7.45
C PHE A 406 -28.71 7.19 -6.83
N VAL A 407 -27.55 6.90 -6.24
CA VAL A 407 -27.26 5.59 -5.65
C VAL A 407 -27.93 5.45 -4.28
N HIS A 408 -28.87 4.52 -4.17
CA HIS A 408 -29.54 4.16 -2.92
C HIS A 408 -28.81 3.04 -2.18
N ARG A 409 -28.19 2.09 -2.90
CA ARG A 409 -27.46 0.95 -2.32
C ARG A 409 -26.44 0.39 -3.30
N VAL A 410 -25.31 -0.08 -2.76
CA VAL A 410 -24.29 -0.84 -3.49
C VAL A 410 -24.31 -2.30 -2.99
N GLU A 411 -24.16 -3.24 -3.90
CA GLU A 411 -24.06 -4.69 -3.69
C GLU A 411 -22.90 -5.23 -4.54
N LEU A 412 -22.48 -6.49 -4.32
CA LEU A 412 -21.22 -7.07 -4.85
C LEU A 412 -20.89 -6.72 -6.32
N GLU A 413 -21.85 -6.87 -7.23
CA GLU A 413 -21.72 -6.51 -8.66
C GLU A 413 -22.83 -5.56 -9.12
N LYS A 414 -23.56 -4.88 -8.22
CA LYS A 414 -24.83 -4.21 -8.55
C LYS A 414 -24.97 -2.88 -7.83
N VAL A 415 -25.53 -1.90 -8.54
CA VAL A 415 -25.88 -0.58 -8.00
C VAL A 415 -27.38 -0.40 -8.11
N LYS A 416 -28.03 0.03 -7.02
CA LYS A 416 -29.46 0.36 -7.00
C LYS A 416 -29.62 1.87 -7.13
N LEU A 417 -30.22 2.28 -8.23
CA LEU A 417 -30.40 3.66 -8.66
C LEU A 417 -31.87 4.06 -8.59
N SER A 418 -32.15 5.20 -7.98
CA SER A 418 -33.38 5.97 -8.18
C SER A 418 -33.22 6.87 -9.40
N PHE A 419 -34.32 7.20 -10.08
CA PHE A 419 -34.35 8.13 -11.21
C PHE A 419 -35.57 9.06 -11.11
N SER A 420 -35.78 9.93 -12.10
CA SER A 420 -36.98 10.77 -12.18
C SER A 420 -38.22 9.90 -12.39
N LYS A 421 -39.40 10.41 -11.97
CA LYS A 421 -40.68 9.73 -12.20
C LYS A 421 -40.97 9.54 -13.70
N LYS A 422 -40.45 10.45 -14.55
CA LYS A 422 -40.53 10.39 -16.01
C LYS A 422 -39.84 9.12 -16.54
N LEU A 423 -38.54 8.92 -16.22
CA LEU A 423 -37.84 7.70 -16.65
C LEU A 423 -38.46 6.43 -16.03
N MET A 424 -38.86 6.46 -14.76
CA MET A 424 -39.44 5.29 -14.09
C MET A 424 -40.79 4.85 -14.68
N HIS A 425 -41.57 5.79 -15.23
CA HIS A 425 -42.79 5.51 -16.00
C HIS A 425 -42.45 4.92 -17.37
N ASP A 426 -41.54 5.55 -18.11
CA ASP A 426 -41.17 5.18 -19.48
C ASP A 426 -40.27 3.92 -19.55
N PHE A 427 -39.89 3.34 -18.40
CA PHE A 427 -38.99 2.18 -18.33
C PHE A 427 -39.70 0.86 -18.66
N ILE A 428 -39.21 0.22 -19.72
CA ILE A 428 -39.55 -1.13 -20.19
C ILE A 428 -38.35 -2.06 -19.95
N ASP A 429 -38.59 -3.29 -19.50
CA ASP A 429 -37.51 -4.28 -19.32
C ASP A 429 -36.78 -4.57 -20.64
N LYS A 430 -35.47 -4.84 -20.55
CA LYS A 430 -34.53 -4.98 -21.69
C LYS A 430 -34.22 -3.68 -22.46
N MET A 431 -34.73 -2.52 -22.06
CA MET A 431 -34.23 -1.24 -22.59
C MET A 431 -32.72 -1.11 -22.38
N LYS A 432 -32.03 -0.64 -23.42
CA LYS A 432 -30.59 -0.41 -23.42
C LYS A 432 -30.29 1.06 -23.12
N PHE A 433 -29.25 1.28 -22.34
CA PHE A 433 -28.79 2.58 -21.91
C PHE A 433 -27.27 2.70 -22.04
N ASN A 434 -26.80 3.93 -22.21
CA ASN A 434 -25.41 4.29 -22.01
C ASN A 434 -25.28 4.93 -20.61
N VAL A 435 -24.16 4.68 -19.94
CA VAL A 435 -23.91 5.00 -18.53
C VAL A 435 -22.59 5.76 -18.40
N GLU A 436 -22.68 6.92 -17.77
CA GLU A 436 -21.58 7.85 -17.48
C GLU A 436 -21.41 7.98 -15.96
N PHE A 437 -20.24 7.59 -15.47
CA PHE A 437 -19.89 7.71 -14.05
C PHE A 437 -19.34 9.10 -13.75
N THR A 438 -19.73 9.69 -12.62
CA THR A 438 -19.32 11.04 -12.23
C THR A 438 -18.60 11.01 -10.88
N ILE A 439 -17.56 11.84 -10.73
CA ILE A 439 -16.81 11.92 -9.47
C ILE A 439 -17.57 12.70 -8.40
N ASN A 440 -17.52 12.21 -7.16
CA ASN A 440 -17.95 12.96 -6.00
C ASN A 440 -17.01 14.15 -5.75
N ARG A 441 -17.46 15.36 -6.11
CA ARG A 441 -16.69 16.60 -5.91
C ARG A 441 -16.76 17.16 -4.48
N PHE A 442 -17.52 16.56 -3.56
CA PHE A 442 -17.75 17.13 -2.23
C PHE A 442 -16.45 17.23 -1.38
N PRO A 443 -15.61 16.19 -1.25
CA PRO A 443 -14.34 16.31 -0.52
C PRO A 443 -13.40 17.36 -1.14
N LEU A 444 -13.28 17.42 -2.47
CA LEU A 444 -12.45 18.41 -3.18
C LEU A 444 -12.95 19.85 -2.93
N ARG A 445 -14.26 20.09 -2.96
CA ARG A 445 -14.86 21.39 -2.62
C ARG A 445 -14.56 21.81 -1.18
N LEU A 446 -14.59 20.87 -0.22
CA LEU A 446 -14.21 21.14 1.17
C LEU A 446 -12.72 21.55 1.25
N GLN A 447 -11.83 20.87 0.53
CA GLN A 447 -10.40 21.19 0.47
C GLN A 447 -10.13 22.57 -0.16
N HIS A 448 -10.79 22.89 -1.28
CA HIS A 448 -10.73 24.23 -1.91
C HIS A 448 -11.20 25.35 -0.97
N ARG A 449 -12.26 25.10 -0.18
CA ARG A 449 -12.72 26.02 0.85
C ARG A 449 -11.70 26.13 2.00
N ALA A 450 -11.12 25.01 2.42
CA ALA A 450 -10.20 24.97 3.55
C ALA A 450 -8.94 25.80 3.32
N VAL A 451 -8.31 25.69 2.15
CA VAL A 451 -7.11 26.50 1.83
C VAL A 451 -7.41 27.99 1.69
N ALA A 452 -8.63 28.35 1.27
CA ALA A 452 -9.08 29.74 1.26
C ALA A 452 -9.36 30.27 2.68
N LEU A 453 -10.06 29.49 3.51
CA LEU A 453 -10.33 29.80 4.92
C LEU A 453 -9.02 29.94 5.73
N ALA A 454 -8.01 29.10 5.47
CA ALA A 454 -6.72 29.18 6.15
C ALA A 454 -6.02 30.55 5.97
N VAL A 455 -6.12 31.13 4.77
CA VAL A 455 -5.61 32.49 4.47
C VAL A 455 -6.53 33.55 5.08
N GLN A 456 -7.84 33.46 4.88
CA GLN A 456 -8.83 34.38 5.45
C GLN A 456 -8.74 34.46 6.98
N ASN A 457 -8.34 33.36 7.64
CA ASN A 457 -8.32 33.20 9.08
C ASN A 457 -6.89 33.27 9.66
N GLN A 458 -5.92 33.71 8.85
CA GLN A 458 -4.54 34.04 9.27
C GLN A 458 -3.80 32.89 9.96
N LEU A 459 -3.97 31.66 9.48
CA LEU A 459 -3.32 30.46 10.05
C LEU A 459 -1.82 30.33 9.68
N GLU A 460 -1.13 31.43 9.39
CA GLU A 460 0.30 31.43 9.01
C GLU A 460 1.15 30.76 10.08
N GLU A 461 1.01 31.16 11.35
CA GLU A 461 1.83 30.63 12.44
C GLU A 461 1.54 29.15 12.77
N VAL A 462 0.46 28.58 12.22
CA VAL A 462 0.12 27.16 12.38
C VAL A 462 0.66 26.32 11.21
N LEU A 463 0.60 26.85 9.99
CA LEU A 463 0.99 26.15 8.75
C LEU A 463 2.46 26.42 8.34
N PHE A 464 3.00 27.56 8.76
CA PHE A 464 4.37 28.04 8.55
C PHE A 464 4.95 28.59 9.87
N PRO A 465 4.99 27.77 10.94
CA PRO A 465 5.45 28.20 12.27
C PRO A 465 6.91 28.67 12.23
N LYS A 466 7.16 29.85 12.82
CA LYS A 466 8.49 30.47 12.94
C LYS A 466 9.10 30.33 14.35
N GLY A 467 8.28 29.94 15.32
CA GLY A 467 8.65 29.74 16.72
C GLY A 467 7.42 29.65 17.62
N PRO A 468 7.60 29.52 18.94
CA PRO A 468 6.51 29.44 19.92
C PRO A 468 6.22 30.82 20.54
N ARG A 469 4.96 31.12 20.86
CA ARG A 469 4.59 32.40 21.50
C ARG A 469 4.78 32.40 23.02
N VAL A 470 4.53 31.27 23.69
CA VAL A 470 4.42 31.20 25.16
C VAL A 470 5.70 30.63 25.79
N ARG A 471 6.47 31.40 26.58
CA ARG A 471 7.67 30.89 27.27
C ARG A 471 7.34 30.10 28.55
N THR A 472 6.61 28.99 28.42
CA THR A 472 6.47 28.01 29.51
C THR A 472 7.76 27.19 29.60
N GLU A 473 8.48 27.30 30.72
CA GLU A 473 9.76 26.61 30.95
C GLU A 473 9.60 25.33 31.79
N THR A 474 8.53 25.23 32.59
CA THR A 474 8.25 24.07 33.45
C THR A 474 7.11 23.22 32.91
N LEU A 475 7.33 21.91 32.78
CA LEU A 475 6.29 20.94 32.42
C LEU A 475 5.49 20.51 33.66
N PRO A 476 4.17 20.30 33.55
CA PRO A 476 3.32 19.88 34.67
C PRO A 476 3.64 18.45 35.08
N SER A 477 3.68 18.18 36.39
CA SER A 477 3.69 16.80 36.89
C SER A 477 2.28 16.23 36.73
N LEU A 478 2.13 15.15 35.96
CA LEU A 478 0.84 14.53 35.65
C LEU A 478 0.75 13.14 36.26
N ARG A 479 -0.45 12.76 36.72
CA ARG A 479 -0.79 11.37 37.02
C ARG A 479 -1.68 10.85 35.91
N LEU A 480 -1.17 9.88 35.16
CA LEU A 480 -1.81 9.33 33.97
C LEU A 480 -2.94 8.35 34.32
N PHE A 481 -3.91 8.21 33.43
CA PHE A 481 -4.98 7.21 33.57
C PHE A 481 -4.45 5.80 33.26
N ASP A 482 -3.48 5.67 32.33
CA ASP A 482 -2.67 4.47 32.16
C ASP A 482 -1.27 4.68 32.77
N ALA A 483 -1.04 4.11 33.96
CA ALA A 483 0.23 4.18 34.67
C ALA A 483 1.41 3.52 33.93
N LYS A 484 1.17 2.71 32.89
CA LYS A 484 2.26 2.16 32.04
C LYS A 484 2.92 3.25 31.20
N LEU A 485 2.18 4.31 30.87
CA LEU A 485 2.69 5.46 30.11
C LEU A 485 3.63 6.32 30.97
N GLU A 486 3.47 6.34 32.30
CA GLU A 486 4.39 7.03 33.22
C GLU A 486 5.81 6.41 33.21
N GLN A 487 5.91 5.13 32.83
CA GLN A 487 7.18 4.40 32.67
C GLN A 487 7.81 4.58 31.28
N ASN A 488 7.13 5.26 30.35
CA ASN A 488 7.59 5.57 29.00
C ASN A 488 7.90 7.07 28.89
N PRO A 489 9.19 7.48 28.92
CA PRO A 489 9.55 8.89 28.96
C PRO A 489 9.15 9.65 27.68
N GLU A 490 9.14 8.99 26.52
CA GLU A 490 8.69 9.60 25.27
C GLU A 490 7.19 9.93 25.32
N GLN A 491 6.36 8.97 25.74
CA GLN A 491 4.91 9.15 25.83
C GLN A 491 4.51 10.11 26.96
N TYR A 492 5.16 10.02 28.13
CA TYR A 492 4.90 10.90 29.26
C TYR A 492 5.23 12.36 28.90
N VAL A 493 6.42 12.64 28.34
CA VAL A 493 6.80 14.00 27.92
C VAL A 493 5.89 14.53 26.81
N ALA A 494 5.48 13.70 25.84
CA ALA A 494 4.50 14.12 24.83
C ALA A 494 3.18 14.58 25.45
N VAL A 495 2.64 13.83 26.42
CA VAL A 495 1.41 14.22 27.14
C VAL A 495 1.62 15.50 27.96
N GLN A 496 2.74 15.64 28.68
CA GLN A 496 3.07 16.87 29.41
C GLN A 496 3.14 18.11 28.50
N CYS A 497 3.87 18.02 27.38
CA CYS A 497 4.01 19.11 26.41
C CYS A 497 2.67 19.49 25.76
N ILE A 498 1.80 18.51 25.46
CA ILE A 498 0.47 18.78 24.93
C ILE A 498 -0.37 19.53 25.97
N VAL A 499 -0.50 19.01 27.19
CA VAL A 499 -1.32 19.60 28.26
C VAL A 499 -0.85 21.02 28.65
N ALA A 500 0.46 21.28 28.57
CA ALA A 500 1.06 22.58 28.85
C ALA A 500 1.04 23.58 27.67
N GLY A 501 0.59 23.16 26.48
CA GLY A 501 0.49 24.04 25.31
C GLY A 501 1.81 24.58 24.76
N VAL A 502 2.95 23.93 25.03
CA VAL A 502 4.29 24.54 24.86
C VAL A 502 4.66 24.91 23.42
N SER A 503 4.02 24.31 22.41
CA SER A 503 4.26 24.62 21.00
C SER A 503 3.48 25.86 20.51
N LYS A 504 2.37 26.24 21.18
CA LYS A 504 1.40 27.23 20.68
C LYS A 504 2.08 28.52 20.18
N PRO A 505 1.76 29.00 18.96
CA PRO A 505 0.67 28.57 18.06
C PRO A 505 1.03 27.38 17.16
N ALA A 506 2.30 26.95 17.16
CA ALA A 506 2.77 25.89 16.28
C ALA A 506 2.14 24.53 16.64
N PRO A 507 1.91 23.65 15.63
CA PRO A 507 1.51 22.27 15.88
C PRO A 507 2.47 21.51 16.81
N TYR A 508 1.92 20.57 17.58
CA TYR A 508 2.71 19.57 18.30
C TYR A 508 2.68 18.24 17.52
N LEU A 509 3.83 17.67 17.20
CA LEU A 509 3.93 16.42 16.44
C LEU A 509 4.25 15.22 17.35
N VAL A 510 3.33 14.26 17.42
CA VAL A 510 3.59 12.93 18.01
C VAL A 510 3.83 11.94 16.88
N PHE A 511 5.09 11.85 16.43
CA PHE A 511 5.45 10.89 15.38
C PHE A 511 6.03 9.61 15.98
N GLY A 512 5.73 8.49 15.34
CA GLY A 512 5.99 7.19 15.93
C GLY A 512 5.80 6.08 14.92
N PRO A 513 6.81 5.19 14.77
CA PRO A 513 6.69 4.01 13.91
C PRO A 513 5.51 3.10 14.30
N PRO A 514 5.10 2.15 13.43
CA PRO A 514 4.00 1.26 13.74
C PRO A 514 4.24 0.52 15.07
N GLY A 515 3.20 0.37 15.87
CA GLY A 515 3.29 -0.32 17.17
C GLY A 515 3.87 0.50 18.33
N THR A 516 4.27 1.77 18.15
CA THR A 516 4.86 2.59 19.24
C THR A 516 3.84 3.34 20.12
N GLY A 517 2.54 3.08 19.93
CA GLY A 517 1.50 3.59 20.84
C GLY A 517 1.03 5.03 20.59
N LYS A 518 1.23 5.60 19.40
CA LYS A 518 0.73 6.96 19.02
C LYS A 518 -0.69 7.24 19.51
N THR A 519 -1.67 6.47 19.03
CA THR A 519 -3.10 6.58 19.38
C THR A 519 -3.36 6.46 20.89
N VAL A 520 -2.57 5.66 21.63
CA VAL A 520 -2.70 5.56 23.10
C VAL A 520 -2.22 6.85 23.77
N THR A 521 -1.11 7.42 23.28
CA THR A 521 -0.55 8.70 23.72
C THR A 521 -1.53 9.86 23.47
N ILE A 522 -2.20 9.87 22.31
CA ILE A 522 -3.23 10.85 21.96
C ILE A 522 -4.45 10.73 22.88
N VAL A 523 -4.97 9.52 23.07
CA VAL A 523 -6.12 9.26 23.94
C VAL A 523 -5.82 9.67 25.38
N GLU A 524 -4.60 9.43 25.87
CA GLU A 524 -4.17 9.92 27.18
C GLU A 524 -4.06 11.46 27.23
N ALA A 525 -3.50 12.10 26.20
CA ALA A 525 -3.44 13.55 26.12
C ALA A 525 -4.83 14.21 26.10
N ILE A 526 -5.80 13.65 25.35
CA ILE A 526 -7.20 14.10 25.33
C ILE A 526 -7.79 14.06 26.74
N LYS A 527 -7.62 12.94 27.46
CA LYS A 527 -8.07 12.78 28.85
C LYS A 527 -7.43 13.79 29.81
N GLN A 528 -6.12 13.99 29.72
CA GLN A 528 -5.43 14.92 30.62
C GLN A 528 -5.77 16.39 30.34
N VAL A 529 -5.97 16.78 29.07
CA VAL A 529 -6.45 18.13 28.71
C VAL A 529 -7.85 18.36 29.30
N HIS A 530 -8.78 17.41 29.10
CA HIS A 530 -10.15 17.50 29.62
C HIS A 530 -10.19 17.56 31.16
N LYS A 531 -9.37 16.73 31.84
CA LYS A 531 -9.22 16.69 33.31
C LYS A 531 -8.59 17.95 33.89
N ALA A 532 -7.55 18.49 33.24
CA ALA A 532 -6.86 19.69 33.71
C ALA A 532 -7.68 20.98 33.50
N HIS A 533 -8.49 21.01 32.43
CA HIS A 533 -9.25 22.20 32.04
C HIS A 533 -10.69 21.84 31.65
N PRO A 534 -11.63 21.75 32.62
CA PRO A 534 -13.02 21.35 32.35
C PRO A 534 -13.82 22.24 31.38
N SER A 535 -13.32 23.45 31.09
CA SER A 535 -13.87 24.37 30.08
C SER A 535 -13.41 24.07 28.65
N THR A 536 -12.48 23.13 28.45
CA THR A 536 -12.01 22.76 27.10
C THR A 536 -13.05 21.96 26.33
N HIS A 537 -13.16 22.30 25.05
CA HIS A 537 -13.80 21.45 24.05
C HIS A 537 -12.71 20.98 23.09
N ILE A 538 -12.75 19.70 22.76
CA ILE A 538 -11.73 18.97 22.02
C ILE A 538 -12.36 18.36 20.78
N LEU A 539 -11.73 18.60 19.63
CA LEU A 539 -12.06 17.93 18.37
C LEU A 539 -11.01 16.86 18.09
N ALA A 540 -11.41 15.60 17.99
CA ALA A 540 -10.54 14.47 17.72
C ALA A 540 -10.84 13.90 16.33
N CYS A 541 -9.89 14.08 15.41
CA CYS A 541 -9.99 13.69 14.02
C CYS A 541 -8.99 12.60 13.63
N ALA A 542 -9.31 11.91 12.55
CA ALA A 542 -8.37 11.14 11.73
C ALA A 542 -8.93 11.06 10.29
N PRO A 543 -8.14 10.64 9.29
CA PRO A 543 -8.65 10.44 7.94
C PRO A 543 -9.71 9.33 7.85
N SER A 544 -9.48 8.19 8.54
CA SER A 544 -10.36 7.02 8.46
C SER A 544 -11.33 6.88 9.64
N ASN A 545 -12.56 6.41 9.35
CA ASN A 545 -13.52 6.02 10.40
C ASN A 545 -12.86 5.09 11.43
N SER A 546 -12.18 4.03 10.99
CA SER A 546 -11.56 3.04 11.89
C SER A 546 -10.53 3.62 12.86
N ALA A 547 -9.84 4.71 12.51
CA ALA A 547 -8.95 5.42 13.42
C ALA A 547 -9.74 6.32 14.41
N VAL A 548 -10.76 7.03 13.93
CA VAL A 548 -11.66 7.85 14.78
C VAL A 548 -12.44 6.98 15.76
N ASP A 549 -12.89 5.80 15.33
CA ASP A 549 -13.62 4.81 16.11
C ASP A 549 -12.71 4.28 17.24
N LEU A 550 -11.47 3.90 16.91
CA LEU A 550 -10.46 3.46 17.88
C LEU A 550 -10.07 4.55 18.89
N LEU A 551 -9.99 5.81 18.47
CA LEU A 551 -9.80 6.96 19.37
C LEU A 551 -10.98 7.11 20.34
N CYS A 552 -12.21 7.00 19.84
CA CYS A 552 -13.43 7.12 20.65
C CYS A 552 -13.56 5.97 21.66
N GLU A 553 -13.47 4.70 21.21
CA GLU A 553 -13.57 3.51 22.05
C GLU A 553 -12.56 3.52 23.21
N ARG A 554 -11.30 3.84 22.93
CA ARG A 554 -10.25 3.88 23.98
C ARG A 554 -10.45 5.03 24.97
N THR A 555 -11.07 6.13 24.55
CA THR A 555 -11.40 7.24 25.45
C THR A 555 -12.56 6.84 26.37
N LEU A 556 -13.61 6.21 25.83
CA LEU A 556 -14.74 5.67 26.59
C LEU A 556 -14.31 4.59 27.61
N GLN A 557 -13.42 3.69 27.22
CA GLN A 557 -12.91 2.60 28.08
C GLN A 557 -12.14 3.05 29.33
N SER A 558 -11.80 4.34 29.46
CA SER A 558 -10.86 4.82 30.50
C SER A 558 -11.31 6.04 31.30
N GLY A 559 -12.63 6.19 31.51
CA GLY A 559 -13.17 6.95 32.64
C GLY A 559 -13.60 8.40 32.36
N VAL A 560 -13.72 8.80 31.10
CA VAL A 560 -14.45 10.02 30.71
C VAL A 560 -15.94 9.70 30.66
N ASP A 561 -16.78 10.60 31.18
CA ASP A 561 -18.25 10.44 31.14
C ASP A 561 -18.75 10.33 29.69
N THR A 562 -19.58 9.32 29.42
CA THR A 562 -20.26 9.11 28.15
C THR A 562 -21.07 10.32 27.68
N HIS A 563 -21.63 11.12 28.61
CA HIS A 563 -22.37 12.34 28.26
C HIS A 563 -21.48 13.46 27.72
N ASN A 564 -20.15 13.41 27.94
CA ASN A 564 -19.20 14.39 27.42
C ASN A 564 -18.63 14.02 26.04
N ILE A 565 -18.91 12.81 25.53
CA ILE A 565 -18.32 12.23 24.31
C ILE A 565 -19.38 12.06 23.21
N TYR A 566 -19.03 12.42 21.97
CA TYR A 566 -19.90 12.15 20.82
C TYR A 566 -19.11 11.75 19.56
N ARG A 567 -19.65 10.83 18.77
CA ARG A 567 -19.07 10.31 17.52
C ARG A 567 -19.96 10.66 16.31
N LEU A 568 -19.48 11.57 15.47
CA LEU A 568 -20.21 12.09 14.32
C LEU A 568 -19.73 11.41 13.02
N TYR A 569 -20.57 10.52 12.47
CA TYR A 569 -20.38 9.82 11.19
C TYR A 569 -21.04 10.56 10.01
N ALA A 570 -20.52 10.35 8.80
CA ALA A 570 -21.13 10.75 7.53
C ALA A 570 -22.43 9.97 7.23
N SER A 571 -23.40 10.57 6.53
CA SER A 571 -24.71 9.92 6.26
C SER A 571 -24.68 8.82 5.18
N SER A 572 -23.50 8.71 4.55
CA SER A 572 -23.06 7.72 3.57
C SER A 572 -22.48 6.44 4.21
N ARG A 573 -22.14 6.44 5.51
CA ARG A 573 -21.59 5.27 6.22
C ARG A 573 -22.60 4.10 6.28
N ASP A 574 -22.09 2.87 6.24
CA ASP A 574 -22.88 1.65 6.43
C ASP A 574 -22.77 1.19 7.89
N VAL A 575 -23.93 1.04 8.55
CA VAL A 575 -24.09 0.68 9.97
C VAL A 575 -23.43 -0.66 10.33
N ARG A 576 -23.26 -1.57 9.37
CA ARG A 576 -22.65 -2.90 9.60
C ARG A 576 -21.17 -2.84 9.97
N PHE A 577 -20.52 -1.68 9.81
CA PHE A 577 -19.13 -1.43 10.16
C PHE A 577 -18.98 -0.42 11.32
N LEU A 578 -20.01 -0.26 12.16
CA LEU A 578 -19.93 0.48 13.42
C LEU A 578 -19.62 -0.46 14.58
N PRO A 579 -18.67 -0.11 15.47
CA PRO A 579 -18.52 -0.81 16.74
C PRO A 579 -19.80 -0.67 17.59
N PRO A 580 -20.37 -1.77 18.14
CA PRO A 580 -21.60 -1.69 18.96
C PRO A 580 -21.45 -0.79 20.20
N SER A 581 -20.22 -0.70 20.71
CA SER A 581 -19.77 0.22 21.77
C SER A 581 -20.05 1.69 21.49
N LEU A 582 -20.08 2.12 20.23
CA LEU A 582 -20.20 3.52 19.82
C LEU A 582 -21.63 3.94 19.44
N LEU A 583 -22.58 3.00 19.31
CA LEU A 583 -23.94 3.29 18.86
C LEU A 583 -24.61 4.35 19.76
N GLY A 584 -24.62 4.13 21.08
CA GLY A 584 -25.26 5.01 22.07
C GLY A 584 -24.61 6.39 22.26
N CYS A 585 -23.43 6.66 21.68
CA CYS A 585 -22.77 7.97 21.71
C CYS A 585 -22.52 8.50 20.29
N SER A 586 -23.41 8.19 19.34
CA SER A 586 -23.26 8.55 17.92
C SER A 586 -24.53 9.13 17.31
N ASN A 587 -24.40 9.67 16.10
CA ASN A 587 -25.52 10.19 15.31
C ASN A 587 -26.35 9.14 14.56
N TRP A 588 -26.35 7.88 15.00
CA TRP A 588 -27.22 6.82 14.45
C TRP A 588 -28.60 6.85 15.11
N ASP A 589 -29.66 6.95 14.31
CA ASP A 589 -31.05 6.86 14.76
C ASP A 589 -31.62 5.47 14.39
N GLU A 590 -31.88 4.64 15.40
CA GLU A 590 -32.46 3.30 15.23
C GLU A 590 -33.89 3.31 14.68
N SER A 591 -34.68 4.35 15.00
CA SER A 591 -36.07 4.47 14.53
C SER A 591 -36.16 4.85 13.05
N GLN A 592 -35.19 5.64 12.58
CA GLN A 592 -35.08 6.06 11.17
C GLN A 592 -34.12 5.18 10.35
N GLN A 593 -33.39 4.25 10.99
CA GLN A 593 -32.34 3.43 10.38
C GLN A 593 -31.34 4.26 9.55
N SER A 594 -30.96 5.44 10.06
CA SER A 594 -30.11 6.38 9.34
C SER A 594 -29.33 7.32 10.26
N PHE A 595 -28.36 8.04 9.68
CA PHE A 595 -27.53 9.00 10.42
C PHE A 595 -28.14 10.41 10.40
N VAL A 596 -28.58 10.86 11.57
CA VAL A 596 -29.28 12.14 11.77
C VAL A 596 -28.33 13.13 12.44
N PHE A 597 -27.92 14.18 11.74
CA PHE A 597 -27.05 15.21 12.32
C PHE A 597 -27.84 16.02 13.38
N PRO A 598 -27.35 16.11 14.64
CA PRO A 598 -27.96 16.96 15.67
C PRO A 598 -27.82 18.45 15.33
N SER A 599 -28.44 19.33 16.11
CA SER A 599 -28.29 20.78 15.95
C SER A 599 -26.86 21.24 16.32
N LYS A 600 -26.52 22.48 15.97
CA LYS A 600 -25.23 23.07 16.36
C LYS A 600 -25.11 23.14 17.89
N GLU A 601 -26.20 23.51 18.55
CA GLU A 601 -26.30 23.74 19.98
C GLU A 601 -26.07 22.43 20.74
N GLU A 602 -26.79 21.36 20.39
CA GLU A 602 -26.59 20.01 20.93
C GLU A 602 -25.15 19.53 20.72
N LEU A 603 -24.56 19.75 19.54
CA LEU A 603 -23.17 19.38 19.25
C LEU A 603 -22.12 20.22 20.00
N MET A 604 -22.48 21.40 20.51
CA MET A 604 -21.60 22.27 21.31
C MET A 604 -21.64 21.97 22.82
N GLU A 605 -22.56 21.13 23.30
CA GLU A 605 -22.61 20.72 24.71
C GLU A 605 -21.48 19.72 25.05
N TYR A 606 -21.22 18.76 24.14
CA TYR A 606 -20.18 17.74 24.28
C TYR A 606 -18.76 18.32 24.39
N LYS A 607 -17.93 17.73 25.25
CA LYS A 607 -16.54 18.18 25.49
C LYS A 607 -15.52 17.51 24.59
N VAL A 608 -15.80 16.31 24.08
CA VAL A 608 -14.91 15.60 23.14
C VAL A 608 -15.72 15.08 21.96
N LEU A 609 -15.51 15.68 20.79
CA LEU A 609 -16.20 15.33 19.55
C LEU A 609 -15.25 14.55 18.62
N PHE A 610 -15.63 13.33 18.28
CA PHE A 610 -14.89 12.42 17.39
C PHE A 610 -15.52 12.41 15.99
N THR A 611 -14.74 12.74 14.95
CA THR A 611 -15.23 12.76 13.56
C THR A 611 -14.09 12.60 12.56
N THR A 612 -14.36 12.37 11.28
CA THR A 612 -13.30 12.34 10.25
C THR A 612 -12.90 13.75 9.82
N VAL A 613 -11.70 13.92 9.23
CA VAL A 613 -11.27 15.24 8.71
C VAL A 613 -12.25 15.82 7.67
N VAL A 614 -12.90 14.96 6.87
CA VAL A 614 -13.93 15.36 5.90
C VAL A 614 -15.24 15.73 6.61
N THR A 615 -15.72 14.91 7.55
CA THR A 615 -16.97 15.16 8.28
C THR A 615 -16.87 16.37 9.22
N ALA A 616 -15.68 16.71 9.74
CA ALA A 616 -15.41 17.99 10.42
C ALA A 616 -15.75 19.21 9.55
N GLY A 617 -15.70 19.08 8.22
CA GLY A 617 -16.15 20.10 7.27
C GLY A 617 -17.65 20.45 7.39
N ARG A 618 -18.48 19.55 7.95
CA ARG A 618 -19.89 19.81 8.28
C ARG A 618 -20.03 20.76 9.48
N LEU A 619 -19.14 20.70 10.47
CA LEU A 619 -19.12 21.64 11.60
C LEU A 619 -18.77 23.07 11.14
N VAL A 620 -17.84 23.19 10.20
CA VAL A 620 -17.54 24.45 9.50
C VAL A 620 -18.77 24.95 8.72
N CYS A 621 -19.47 24.07 7.99
CA CYS A 621 -20.76 24.43 7.36
C CYS A 621 -21.81 24.92 8.38
N GLY A 622 -21.84 24.31 9.58
CA GLY A 622 -22.73 24.68 10.68
C GLY A 622 -22.44 26.04 11.32
N GLY A 623 -21.34 26.71 10.98
CA GLY A 623 -20.98 28.00 11.57
C GLY A 623 -20.60 27.88 13.05
N PHE A 624 -19.83 26.85 13.40
CA PHE A 624 -19.19 26.72 14.71
C PHE A 624 -18.23 27.89 14.99
N PRO A 625 -18.13 28.41 16.22
CA PRO A 625 -17.13 29.41 16.59
C PRO A 625 -15.70 28.86 16.46
N ARG A 626 -14.74 29.71 16.05
CA ARG A 626 -13.33 29.34 15.83
C ARG A 626 -12.56 29.08 17.12
N ASP A 627 -13.08 29.59 18.22
CA ASP A 627 -12.54 29.58 19.58
C ASP A 627 -13.20 28.51 20.47
N HIS A 628 -14.27 27.86 19.99
CA HIS A 628 -14.95 26.78 20.71
C HIS A 628 -14.00 25.57 20.92
N PHE A 629 -13.37 25.08 19.86
CA PHE A 629 -12.43 23.96 19.94
C PHE A 629 -11.03 24.43 20.36
N THR A 630 -10.83 24.43 21.68
CA THR A 630 -9.55 24.78 22.33
C THR A 630 -8.37 23.90 21.90
N HIS A 631 -8.63 22.65 21.51
CA HIS A 631 -7.62 21.68 21.07
C HIS A 631 -8.20 20.86 19.92
N ILE A 632 -7.43 20.70 18.84
CA ILE A 632 -7.75 19.79 17.74
C ILE A 632 -6.63 18.77 17.60
N PHE A 633 -6.98 17.49 17.66
CA PHE A 633 -6.09 16.36 17.45
C PHE A 633 -6.37 15.75 16.07
N VAL A 634 -5.32 15.36 15.35
CA VAL A 634 -5.43 14.57 14.11
C VAL A 634 -4.49 13.36 14.21
N ASP A 635 -5.03 12.16 14.43
CA ASP A 635 -4.25 10.92 14.34
C ASP A 635 -4.14 10.44 12.88
N GLU A 636 -3.08 9.70 12.58
CA GLU A 636 -2.72 9.21 11.24
C GLU A 636 -2.71 10.33 10.16
N ALA A 637 -2.38 11.56 10.57
CA ALA A 637 -2.32 12.78 9.76
C ALA A 637 -1.33 12.70 8.57
N GLY A 638 -0.44 11.71 8.58
CA GLY A 638 0.44 11.40 7.45
C GLY A 638 -0.29 10.91 6.20
N HIS A 639 -1.51 10.39 6.34
CA HIS A 639 -2.25 9.72 5.24
C HIS A 639 -3.19 10.68 4.48
N ALA A 640 -3.39 11.90 4.98
CA ALA A 640 -4.19 12.95 4.35
C ALA A 640 -3.30 13.86 3.48
N VAL A 641 -3.85 14.39 2.38
CA VAL A 641 -3.21 15.56 1.72
C VAL A 641 -3.35 16.78 2.64
N GLU A 642 -2.41 17.71 2.58
CA GLU A 642 -2.47 18.91 3.44
C GLU A 642 -3.81 19.69 3.36
N PRO A 643 -4.38 19.98 2.17
CA PRO A 643 -5.71 20.62 2.05
C PRO A 643 -6.87 19.87 2.71
N GLU A 644 -6.74 18.55 2.88
CA GLU A 644 -7.72 17.65 3.50
C GLU A 644 -7.57 17.63 5.02
N CYS A 645 -6.33 17.55 5.51
CA CYS A 645 -6.01 17.68 6.93
C CYS A 645 -6.53 19.00 7.52
N ILE A 646 -6.55 20.09 6.74
CA ILE A 646 -7.02 21.40 7.20
C ILE A 646 -8.53 21.66 7.03
N ILE A 647 -9.34 20.69 6.59
CA ILE A 647 -10.79 20.90 6.38
C ILE A 647 -11.51 21.41 7.63
N GLY A 648 -11.28 20.77 8.78
CA GLY A 648 -11.77 21.27 10.08
C GLY A 648 -10.94 22.47 10.58
N LEU A 649 -9.61 22.32 10.59
CA LEU A 649 -8.66 23.30 11.16
C LEU A 649 -8.90 24.72 10.64
N SER A 650 -9.08 24.87 9.33
CA SER A 650 -9.25 26.15 8.64
C SER A 650 -10.45 26.97 9.12
N GLY A 651 -11.51 26.34 9.64
CA GLY A 651 -12.70 27.02 10.15
C GLY A 651 -12.96 26.87 11.65
N LEU A 652 -12.25 25.97 12.34
CA LEU A 652 -12.52 25.58 13.74
C LEU A 652 -11.40 25.90 14.72
N LEU A 653 -10.22 26.35 14.25
CA LEU A 653 -9.06 26.66 15.09
C LEU A 653 -8.80 28.17 15.16
N CYS A 654 -8.73 28.72 16.36
CA CYS A 654 -8.17 30.04 16.64
C CYS A 654 -6.66 29.89 16.85
N ALA A 655 -5.83 30.43 15.95
CA ALA A 655 -4.37 30.32 16.02
C ALA A 655 -3.78 30.93 17.31
N GLN A 656 -4.45 31.92 17.90
CA GLN A 656 -3.97 32.67 19.06
C GLN A 656 -4.16 31.93 20.39
N THR A 657 -5.14 31.02 20.50
CA THR A 657 -5.52 30.34 21.76
C THR A 657 -5.56 28.82 21.66
N GLY A 658 -5.88 28.29 20.48
CA GLY A 658 -6.06 26.87 20.21
C GLY A 658 -4.74 26.09 20.20
N GLN A 659 -4.84 24.76 20.19
CA GLN A 659 -3.73 23.86 19.90
C GLN A 659 -4.07 22.95 18.73
N LEU A 660 -3.07 22.71 17.89
CA LEU A 660 -3.10 21.61 16.94
C LEU A 660 -2.11 20.53 17.39
N VAL A 661 -2.57 19.30 17.51
CA VAL A 661 -1.73 18.12 17.72
C VAL A 661 -1.89 17.20 16.51
N LEU A 662 -0.80 16.95 15.80
CA LEU A 662 -0.77 16.00 14.69
C LEU A 662 0.00 14.76 15.12
N ALA A 663 -0.52 13.58 14.80
CA ALA A 663 0.17 12.32 14.98
C ALA A 663 0.13 11.50 13.69
N GLY A 664 1.15 10.68 13.50
CA GLY A 664 1.34 9.94 12.25
C GLY A 664 2.75 9.41 12.12
N ASP A 665 3.13 9.04 10.91
CA ASP A 665 4.47 8.57 10.59
C ASP A 665 4.80 8.91 9.12
N PRO A 666 5.78 9.79 8.84
CA PRO A 666 6.12 10.15 7.48
C PRO A 666 6.75 8.98 6.69
N ARG A 667 7.19 7.90 7.35
CA ARG A 667 7.73 6.69 6.71
C ARG A 667 6.66 5.63 6.40
N GLN A 668 5.40 5.82 6.80
CA GLN A 668 4.26 5.00 6.35
C GLN A 668 3.54 5.68 5.18
N LEU A 669 2.50 5.05 4.61
CA LEU A 669 1.88 5.52 3.35
C LEU A 669 1.30 6.93 3.49
N GLY A 670 1.71 7.79 2.56
CA GLY A 670 1.11 9.10 2.35
C GLY A 670 -0.25 9.01 1.65
N PRO A 671 -0.87 10.17 1.34
CA PRO A 671 -2.12 10.21 0.60
C PRO A 671 -2.03 9.58 -0.79
N ILE A 672 -3.09 8.85 -1.13
CA ILE A 672 -3.31 8.32 -2.49
C ILE A 672 -3.66 9.49 -3.42
N LEU A 673 -3.12 9.50 -4.63
CA LEU A 673 -3.37 10.53 -5.65
C LEU A 673 -3.29 9.90 -7.04
N ARG A 674 -3.99 10.52 -7.99
CA ARG A 674 -4.07 10.03 -9.37
C ARG A 674 -3.22 10.86 -10.34
N SER A 675 -3.22 12.19 -10.18
CA SER A 675 -2.53 13.12 -11.07
C SER A 675 -1.01 13.08 -10.86
N PRO A 676 -0.21 12.59 -11.84
CA PRO A 676 1.25 12.56 -11.72
C PRO A 676 1.84 13.97 -11.58
N ILE A 677 1.18 14.97 -12.18
CA ILE A 677 1.56 16.39 -12.09
C ILE A 677 1.31 16.91 -10.67
N ALA A 678 0.16 16.62 -10.06
CA ALA A 678 -0.12 17.07 -8.70
C ALA A 678 0.81 16.41 -7.67
N ILE A 679 1.13 15.11 -7.84
CA ILE A 679 2.15 14.40 -7.06
C ILE A 679 3.51 15.08 -7.20
N LYS A 680 4.00 15.26 -8.44
CA LYS A 680 5.30 15.87 -8.77
C LYS A 680 5.48 17.27 -8.17
N HIS A 681 4.42 18.06 -8.11
CA HIS A 681 4.46 19.43 -7.56
C HIS A 681 4.05 19.55 -6.08
N GLY A 682 3.92 18.42 -5.37
CA GLY A 682 3.94 18.35 -3.92
C GLY A 682 2.61 18.03 -3.23
N LEU A 683 1.51 17.78 -3.94
CA LEU A 683 0.22 17.44 -3.32
C LEU A 683 0.29 16.11 -2.53
N GLY A 684 1.22 15.23 -2.88
CA GLY A 684 1.45 13.95 -2.20
C GLY A 684 2.13 14.07 -0.83
N LEU A 685 2.58 15.26 -0.42
CA LEU A 685 3.11 15.50 0.92
C LEU A 685 1.97 15.84 1.87
N SER A 686 1.92 15.14 3.01
CA SER A 686 1.01 15.48 4.11
C SER A 686 1.51 16.71 4.89
N LEU A 687 0.62 17.38 5.63
CA LEU A 687 1.01 18.50 6.50
C LEU A 687 2.08 18.09 7.52
N LEU A 688 1.95 16.90 8.10
CA LEU A 688 2.91 16.34 9.05
C LEU A 688 4.28 16.11 8.40
N GLU A 689 4.31 15.49 7.21
CA GLU A 689 5.54 15.23 6.48
C GLU A 689 6.21 16.52 5.99
N ARG A 690 5.44 17.50 5.52
CA ARG A 690 5.96 18.82 5.14
C ARG A 690 6.61 19.54 6.33
N LEU A 691 5.95 19.58 7.50
CA LEU A 691 6.50 20.22 8.69
C LEU A 691 7.81 19.55 9.12
N MET A 692 7.86 18.21 9.17
CA MET A 692 9.07 17.47 9.55
C MET A 692 10.22 17.58 8.54
N THR A 693 9.95 17.76 7.25
CA THR A 693 10.99 17.79 6.21
C THR A 693 11.43 19.20 5.81
N GLN A 694 10.54 20.20 5.87
CA GLN A 694 10.79 21.55 5.32
C GLN A 694 10.81 22.67 6.38
N ASN A 695 10.57 22.39 7.66
CA ASN A 695 10.59 23.40 8.72
C ASN A 695 11.54 23.00 9.86
N SER A 696 12.50 23.88 10.16
CA SER A 696 13.61 23.62 11.09
C SER A 696 13.20 23.41 12.54
N LEU A 697 11.97 23.79 12.94
CA LEU A 697 11.46 23.51 14.30
C LEU A 697 11.20 22.02 14.56
N TYR A 698 11.06 21.22 13.50
CA TYR A 698 10.69 19.80 13.56
C TYR A 698 11.78 18.85 13.02
N GLN A 699 12.89 19.40 12.53
CA GLN A 699 14.07 18.63 12.11
C GLN A 699 14.89 18.19 13.33
N LYS A 700 15.87 17.30 13.13
CA LYS A 700 16.92 17.05 14.12
C LYS A 700 17.88 18.24 14.14
N ASP A 701 18.28 18.67 15.33
CA ASP A 701 19.37 19.63 15.51
C ASP A 701 20.70 19.03 15.04
N GLU A 702 21.48 19.77 14.24
CA GLU A 702 22.68 19.25 13.56
C GLU A 702 23.82 18.86 14.50
N VAL A 703 23.87 19.45 15.71
CA VAL A 703 24.97 19.25 16.68
C VAL A 703 24.65 18.11 17.65
N THR A 704 23.39 18.01 18.08
CA THR A 704 22.94 17.03 19.09
C THR A 704 22.25 15.81 18.50
N GLY A 705 21.87 15.83 17.22
CA GLY A 705 21.10 14.79 16.55
C GLY A 705 19.68 14.59 17.10
N GLN A 706 19.21 15.46 18.00
CA GLN A 706 17.94 15.32 18.70
C GLN A 706 16.85 16.22 18.13
N PHE A 707 15.61 15.75 18.24
CA PHE A 707 14.43 16.54 17.94
C PHE A 707 14.11 17.52 19.08
N ASN A 708 13.62 18.70 18.75
CA ASN A 708 13.16 19.66 19.75
C ASN A 708 11.84 19.18 20.39
N ARG A 709 11.95 18.57 21.58
CA ARG A 709 10.84 18.01 22.41
C ARG A 709 9.65 18.94 22.62
N ARG A 710 9.85 20.26 22.43
CA ARG A 710 8.83 21.31 22.48
C ARG A 710 7.84 21.28 21.32
N PHE A 711 8.27 20.85 20.14
CA PHE A 711 7.45 20.82 18.92
C PHE A 711 7.15 19.40 18.46
N VAL A 712 8.04 18.45 18.77
CA VAL A 712 8.00 17.11 18.20
C VAL A 712 8.57 16.08 19.18
N THR A 713 7.89 14.94 19.29
CA THR A 713 8.39 13.76 20.00
C THR A 713 8.38 12.54 19.07
N LYS A 714 9.52 11.83 19.00
CA LYS A 714 9.66 10.51 18.38
C LYS A 714 9.35 9.44 19.43
N LEU A 715 8.36 8.59 19.19
CA LEU A 715 8.11 7.42 20.04
C LEU A 715 9.01 6.25 19.62
N LEU A 716 9.82 5.73 20.56
CA LEU A 716 10.87 4.73 20.28
C LEU A 716 10.52 3.28 20.64
N ARG A 717 9.68 3.08 21.66
CA ARG A 717 9.35 1.73 22.17
C ARG A 717 8.24 1.09 21.34
N ASN A 718 8.55 0.02 20.62
CA ASN A 718 7.61 -0.78 19.83
C ASN A 718 6.98 -1.89 20.68
N TYR A 719 5.66 -1.88 20.82
CA TYR A 719 4.88 -2.85 21.61
C TYR A 719 4.21 -3.94 20.76
N ARG A 720 4.55 -4.04 19.47
CA ARG A 720 3.84 -4.85 18.47
C ARG A 720 4.62 -6.07 17.97
N ASN A 721 5.84 -5.85 17.49
CA ASN A 721 6.53 -6.77 16.58
C ASN A 721 7.59 -7.62 17.32
N HIS A 722 7.77 -8.88 16.91
CA HIS A 722 8.94 -9.68 17.29
C HIS A 722 10.25 -9.03 16.81
N PRO A 723 11.37 -9.08 17.57
CA PRO A 723 12.63 -8.41 17.21
C PRO A 723 13.11 -8.69 15.77
N ALA A 724 13.05 -9.95 15.33
CA ALA A 724 13.46 -10.33 13.98
C ALA A 724 12.66 -9.59 12.89
N ILE A 725 11.36 -9.36 13.11
CA ILE A 725 10.45 -8.67 12.17
C ILE A 725 10.73 -7.16 12.17
N LEU A 726 11.07 -6.59 13.34
CA LEU A 726 11.33 -5.16 13.45
C LEU A 726 12.69 -4.73 12.88
N LYS A 727 13.69 -5.65 12.85
CA LYS A 727 15.09 -5.34 12.48
C LYS A 727 15.23 -4.56 11.17
N ILE A 728 14.75 -5.09 10.04
CA ILE A 728 14.94 -4.45 8.72
C ILE A 728 14.17 -3.13 8.58
N PRO A 729 12.89 -3.01 8.98
CA PRO A 729 12.22 -1.71 9.04
C PRO A 729 12.93 -0.68 9.94
N ASN A 730 13.52 -1.11 11.07
CA ASN A 730 14.27 -0.24 11.97
C ASN A 730 15.58 0.25 11.35
N GLU A 731 16.37 -0.67 10.76
CA GLU A 731 17.61 -0.36 10.03
C GLU A 731 17.36 0.64 8.88
N LEU A 732 16.33 0.40 8.06
CA LEU A 732 16.13 1.16 6.82
C LEU A 732 15.39 2.49 6.98
N PHE A 733 14.40 2.59 7.88
CA PHE A 733 13.50 3.75 7.92
C PHE A 733 13.62 4.61 9.18
N TYR A 734 14.20 4.06 10.26
CA TYR A 734 14.12 4.63 11.61
C TYR A 734 15.47 4.76 12.35
N GLU A 735 16.57 4.60 11.60
CA GLU A 735 17.96 4.83 12.06
C GLU A 735 18.44 3.83 13.14
N GLY A 736 17.80 2.66 13.24
CA GLY A 736 18.10 1.67 14.27
C GLY A 736 17.56 2.01 15.67
N GLU A 737 16.96 3.19 15.87
CA GLU A 737 16.59 3.71 17.20
C GLU A 737 15.45 2.96 17.92
N LEU A 738 14.69 2.08 17.25
CA LEU A 738 13.53 1.43 17.85
C LEU A 738 13.87 0.31 18.84
N GLN A 739 13.19 0.34 19.99
CA GLN A 739 13.38 -0.57 21.12
C GLN A 739 12.20 -1.55 21.20
N VAL A 740 12.46 -2.85 21.36
CA VAL A 740 11.37 -3.86 21.45
C VAL A 740 10.84 -3.97 22.88
N HIS A 741 9.58 -3.59 23.06
CA HIS A 741 8.79 -3.78 24.29
C HIS A 741 7.50 -4.58 24.02
N ALA A 742 7.42 -5.29 22.90
CA ALA A 742 6.31 -6.19 22.59
C ALA A 742 6.25 -7.35 23.60
N ASP A 743 5.02 -7.75 23.98
CA ASP A 743 4.77 -8.86 24.91
C ASP A 743 5.51 -10.14 24.49
N GLU A 744 6.30 -10.69 25.40
CA GLU A 744 7.25 -11.77 25.10
C GLU A 744 6.51 -13.07 24.71
N ILE A 745 5.45 -13.40 25.43
CA ILE A 745 4.66 -14.62 25.23
C ILE A 745 3.97 -14.58 23.87
N LEU A 746 3.33 -13.46 23.54
CA LEU A 746 2.62 -13.29 22.28
C LEU A 746 3.57 -13.19 21.09
N ARG A 747 4.64 -12.37 21.18
CA ARG A 747 5.58 -12.17 20.06
C ARG A 747 6.39 -13.43 19.74
N ASN A 748 6.75 -14.23 20.75
CA ASN A 748 7.52 -15.46 20.57
C ASN A 748 6.62 -16.67 20.24
N SER A 749 5.29 -16.54 20.26
CA SER A 749 4.35 -17.69 20.18
C SER A 749 4.33 -18.47 18.86
N TYR A 750 5.14 -18.10 17.87
CA TYR A 750 5.37 -18.87 16.64
C TYR A 750 6.83 -19.32 16.44
N CYS A 751 7.77 -18.93 17.31
CA CYS A 751 9.19 -19.27 17.18
C CYS A 751 9.49 -20.78 17.24
N SER A 752 8.56 -21.59 17.76
CA SER A 752 8.62 -23.06 17.83
C SER A 752 7.68 -23.76 16.82
N TRP A 753 7.13 -23.03 15.84
CA TRP A 753 6.21 -23.60 14.85
C TRP A 753 6.92 -24.56 13.90
N GLU A 754 6.32 -25.72 13.65
CA GLU A 754 6.96 -26.85 12.98
C GLU A 754 7.13 -26.70 11.46
N HIS A 755 6.65 -25.59 10.88
CA HIS A 755 6.83 -25.21 9.48
C HIS A 755 7.74 -23.99 9.28
N LEU A 756 8.44 -23.51 10.33
CA LEU A 756 9.54 -22.56 10.14
C LEU A 756 10.76 -23.28 9.54
N PRO A 757 11.42 -22.72 8.51
CA PRO A 757 12.71 -23.22 8.03
C PRO A 757 13.79 -23.22 9.12
N GLN A 758 13.81 -22.19 9.96
CA GLN A 758 14.71 -22.08 11.12
C GLN A 758 13.95 -21.81 12.41
N ARG A 759 14.22 -22.62 13.45
CA ARG A 759 13.61 -22.44 14.78
C ARG A 759 14.12 -21.15 15.43
N GLY A 760 13.24 -20.44 16.13
CA GLY A 760 13.54 -19.14 16.74
C GLY A 760 13.35 -17.94 15.81
N PHE A 761 13.27 -18.15 14.49
CA PHE A 761 13.18 -17.08 13.49
C PHE A 761 11.78 -17.02 12.85
N PRO A 762 10.82 -16.21 13.36
CA PRO A 762 9.44 -16.19 12.88
C PRO A 762 9.27 -15.28 11.64
N ILE A 763 10.16 -15.45 10.66
CA ILE A 763 10.00 -14.90 9.30
C ILE A 763 10.23 -16.05 8.33
N ILE A 764 9.35 -16.17 7.35
CA ILE A 764 9.57 -17.02 6.18
C ILE A 764 9.56 -16.13 4.94
N PHE A 765 10.63 -16.19 4.14
CA PHE A 765 10.56 -15.80 2.73
C PHE A 765 10.49 -17.06 1.88
N HIS A 766 9.39 -17.21 1.12
CA HIS A 766 9.20 -18.32 0.18
C HIS A 766 9.36 -17.80 -1.25
N GLY A 767 10.45 -18.17 -1.90
CA GLY A 767 10.72 -17.84 -3.30
C GLY A 767 9.82 -18.60 -4.25
N VAL A 768 9.17 -17.89 -5.19
CA VAL A 768 8.28 -18.49 -6.20
C VAL A 768 8.64 -17.97 -7.59
N ALA A 769 8.98 -18.87 -8.51
CA ALA A 769 9.03 -18.60 -9.95
C ALA A 769 7.59 -18.39 -10.48
N GLY A 770 7.03 -17.20 -10.28
CA GLY A 770 5.65 -16.89 -10.64
C GLY A 770 5.46 -16.47 -12.10
N LYS A 771 4.23 -16.09 -12.44
CA LYS A 771 3.86 -15.55 -13.76
C LYS A 771 2.90 -14.38 -13.59
N ASP A 772 3.22 -13.25 -14.22
CA ASP A 772 2.35 -12.07 -14.28
C ASP A 772 1.16 -12.32 -15.22
N GLU A 773 -0.04 -12.45 -14.67
CA GLU A 773 -1.27 -12.74 -15.42
C GLU A 773 -2.33 -11.65 -15.25
N ARG A 774 -3.22 -11.52 -16.25
CA ARG A 774 -4.36 -10.59 -16.29
C ARG A 774 -5.52 -11.26 -17.01
N GLU A 775 -6.76 -10.87 -16.69
CA GLU A 775 -7.97 -11.42 -17.30
C GLU A 775 -8.98 -10.34 -17.69
N GLU A 776 -9.79 -10.64 -18.69
CA GLU A 776 -10.89 -9.80 -19.19
C GLU A 776 -10.45 -8.36 -19.50
N ASN A 777 -11.14 -7.36 -18.92
CA ASN A 777 -10.85 -5.94 -19.06
C ASN A 777 -10.04 -5.38 -17.86
N SER A 778 -9.46 -6.25 -17.00
CA SER A 778 -8.79 -5.82 -15.76
C SER A 778 -7.31 -5.50 -15.99
N PRO A 779 -6.86 -4.24 -15.76
CA PRO A 779 -5.43 -3.88 -15.86
C PRO A 779 -4.59 -4.37 -14.66
N SER A 780 -5.21 -4.87 -13.59
CA SER A 780 -4.53 -5.39 -12.40
C SER A 780 -4.00 -6.80 -12.62
N PHE A 781 -2.73 -7.00 -12.30
CA PHE A 781 -2.05 -8.30 -12.33
C PHE A 781 -2.51 -9.24 -11.19
N PHE A 782 -2.33 -10.54 -11.40
CA PHE A 782 -2.38 -11.61 -10.41
C PHE A 782 -1.35 -12.69 -10.79
N ASN A 783 -1.04 -13.59 -9.86
CA ASN A 783 -0.02 -14.64 -10.00
C ASN A 783 -0.48 -15.88 -9.23
N ARG A 784 -0.87 -16.93 -9.97
CA ARG A 784 -1.51 -18.14 -9.43
C ARG A 784 -0.59 -18.97 -8.54
N ASN A 785 0.71 -19.02 -8.86
CA ASN A 785 1.69 -19.82 -8.15
C ASN A 785 1.87 -19.31 -6.71
N GLU A 786 1.95 -17.99 -6.51
CA GLU A 786 1.99 -17.39 -5.18
C GLU A 786 0.72 -17.67 -4.36
N ILE A 787 -0.46 -17.71 -5.00
CA ILE A 787 -1.72 -17.99 -4.28
C ILE A 787 -1.70 -19.41 -3.71
N VAL A 788 -1.24 -20.40 -4.47
CA VAL A 788 -1.12 -21.79 -4.00
C VAL A 788 -0.28 -21.86 -2.72
N ILE A 789 0.87 -21.17 -2.68
CA ILE A 789 1.76 -21.13 -1.52
C ILE A 789 1.14 -20.36 -0.34
N VAL A 790 0.45 -19.25 -0.59
CA VAL A 790 -0.29 -18.50 0.45
C VAL A 790 -1.41 -19.36 1.07
N ILE A 791 -2.13 -20.14 0.27
CA ILE A 791 -3.20 -21.03 0.75
C ILE A 791 -2.63 -22.24 1.50
N ASP A 792 -1.52 -22.83 1.04
CA ASP A 792 -0.79 -23.89 1.75
C ASP A 792 -0.33 -23.45 3.16
N TYR A 793 0.30 -22.26 3.28
CA TYR A 793 0.64 -21.72 4.59
C TYR A 793 -0.59 -21.37 5.44
N LEU A 794 -1.66 -20.84 4.84
CA LEU A 794 -2.92 -20.58 5.56
C LEU A 794 -3.52 -21.87 6.14
N LYS A 795 -3.52 -22.97 5.38
CA LYS A 795 -3.94 -24.30 5.87
C LYS A 795 -3.07 -24.78 7.01
N LYS A 796 -1.73 -24.77 6.84
CA LYS A 796 -0.79 -25.16 7.88
C LYS A 796 -1.02 -24.40 9.21
N LEU A 797 -1.18 -23.08 9.14
CA LEU A 797 -1.51 -22.25 10.30
C LEU A 797 -2.83 -22.64 10.96
N LEU A 798 -3.89 -22.82 10.17
CA LEU A 798 -5.23 -23.17 10.66
C LEU A 798 -5.34 -24.63 11.12
N GLN A 799 -4.47 -25.53 10.66
CA GLN A 799 -4.37 -26.94 11.07
C GLN A 799 -3.50 -27.15 12.32
N THR A 800 -2.64 -26.19 12.71
CA THR A 800 -1.78 -26.28 13.92
C THR A 800 -2.57 -26.02 15.23
N GLN A 801 -3.83 -26.47 15.31
CA GLN A 801 -4.72 -26.18 16.46
C GLN A 801 -4.28 -26.96 17.70
N GLY A 802 -3.74 -26.26 18.71
CA GLY A 802 -3.57 -26.77 20.09
C GLY A 802 -2.46 -27.82 20.30
N LYS A 803 -1.69 -28.20 19.28
CA LYS A 803 -0.55 -29.10 19.43
C LYS A 803 0.63 -28.38 20.09
N LYS A 804 1.39 -29.10 20.93
CA LYS A 804 2.69 -28.67 21.50
C LYS A 804 2.68 -27.30 22.23
N GLY A 805 1.56 -26.93 22.85
CA GLY A 805 1.43 -25.69 23.62
C GLY A 805 1.20 -24.41 22.80
N LEU A 806 1.05 -24.51 21.48
CA LEU A 806 0.74 -23.37 20.62
C LEU A 806 -0.70 -22.88 20.87
N SER A 807 -0.86 -21.57 21.07
CA SER A 807 -2.17 -20.93 21.25
C SER A 807 -3.08 -21.17 20.04
N ARG A 808 -4.33 -21.61 20.27
CA ARG A 808 -5.34 -21.77 19.21
C ARG A 808 -5.52 -20.45 18.44
N ILE A 809 -5.27 -20.45 17.13
CA ILE A 809 -5.46 -19.28 16.26
C ILE A 809 -6.85 -19.27 15.60
N SER A 810 -7.45 -18.09 15.50
CA SER A 810 -8.67 -17.81 14.73
C SER A 810 -8.33 -17.16 13.39
N PRO A 811 -9.13 -17.35 12.32
CA PRO A 811 -8.94 -16.65 11.03
C PRO A 811 -8.81 -15.12 11.17
N ARG A 812 -9.49 -14.51 12.15
CA ARG A 812 -9.41 -13.07 12.46
C ARG A 812 -8.02 -12.59 12.90
N ASP A 813 -7.22 -13.50 13.47
CA ASP A 813 -5.88 -13.19 14.00
C ASP A 813 -4.82 -13.24 12.87
N ILE A 814 -5.23 -13.65 11.67
CA ILE A 814 -4.43 -13.71 10.44
C ILE A 814 -4.83 -12.53 9.54
N GLY A 815 -3.91 -12.05 8.70
CA GLY A 815 -4.22 -11.16 7.59
C GLY A 815 -3.40 -11.50 6.35
N ILE A 816 -4.00 -11.33 5.18
CA ILE A 816 -3.32 -11.57 3.90
C ILE A 816 -3.27 -10.26 3.11
N ILE A 817 -2.06 -9.80 2.82
CA ILE A 817 -1.78 -8.55 2.12
C ILE A 817 -1.32 -8.86 0.70
N ALA A 818 -1.98 -8.28 -0.30
CA ALA A 818 -1.50 -8.31 -1.68
C ALA A 818 -1.71 -6.94 -2.34
N PRO A 819 -0.69 -6.36 -3.02
CA PRO A 819 -0.76 -4.99 -3.53
C PRO A 819 -1.62 -4.85 -4.79
N TYR A 820 -1.89 -5.94 -5.50
CA TYR A 820 -2.76 -5.95 -6.68
C TYR A 820 -4.15 -6.45 -6.30
N ARG A 821 -5.17 -5.61 -6.51
CA ARG A 821 -6.59 -5.93 -6.24
C ARG A 821 -7.03 -7.27 -6.86
N LYS A 822 -6.51 -7.65 -8.03
CA LYS A 822 -6.87 -8.92 -8.67
C LYS A 822 -6.27 -10.15 -7.98
N GLN A 823 -5.10 -10.01 -7.34
CA GLN A 823 -4.54 -11.03 -6.44
C GLN A 823 -5.42 -11.19 -5.20
N VAL A 824 -5.82 -10.09 -4.55
CA VAL A 824 -6.76 -10.08 -3.40
C VAL A 824 -8.03 -10.88 -3.72
N GLN A 825 -8.62 -10.67 -4.90
CA GLN A 825 -9.80 -11.41 -5.35
C GLN A 825 -9.55 -12.89 -5.59
N LYS A 826 -8.48 -13.25 -6.30
CA LYS A 826 -8.16 -14.65 -6.59
C LYS A 826 -7.85 -15.42 -5.30
N ILE A 827 -7.22 -14.79 -4.30
CA ILE A 827 -7.05 -15.32 -2.94
C ILE A 827 -8.41 -15.49 -2.24
N GLN A 828 -9.26 -14.46 -2.21
CA GLN A 828 -10.60 -14.55 -1.59
C GLN A 828 -11.46 -15.65 -2.24
N LYS A 829 -11.38 -15.81 -3.57
CA LYS A 829 -12.10 -16.85 -4.32
C LYS A 829 -11.53 -18.25 -4.07
N ALA A 830 -10.20 -18.40 -3.92
CA ALA A 830 -9.59 -19.65 -3.49
C ALA A 830 -10.18 -20.11 -2.15
N ILE A 831 -10.13 -19.23 -1.14
CA ILE A 831 -10.58 -19.50 0.23
C ILE A 831 -12.10 -19.81 0.30
N ARG A 832 -12.93 -19.10 -0.48
CA ARG A 832 -14.39 -19.19 -0.39
C ARG A 832 -15.08 -20.10 -1.41
N SER A 833 -14.40 -20.53 -2.47
CA SER A 833 -15.09 -21.17 -3.62
C SER A 833 -14.34 -22.34 -4.27
N TYR A 834 -13.05 -22.53 -3.99
CA TYR A 834 -12.27 -23.66 -4.51
C TYR A 834 -11.72 -24.57 -3.42
N ASP A 835 -11.83 -24.16 -2.15
CA ASP A 835 -11.29 -24.89 -1.02
C ASP A 835 -12.42 -25.24 -0.02
N GLU A 836 -12.89 -26.49 -0.09
CA GLU A 836 -13.99 -26.99 0.75
C GLU A 836 -13.62 -27.01 2.24
N GLU A 837 -12.35 -27.28 2.57
CA GLU A 837 -11.87 -27.24 3.96
C GLU A 837 -11.93 -25.82 4.53
N LEU A 838 -11.38 -24.84 3.81
CA LEU A 838 -11.32 -23.45 4.29
C LEU A 838 -12.69 -22.78 4.28
N SER A 839 -13.52 -23.01 3.28
CA SER A 839 -14.87 -22.43 3.20
C SER A 839 -15.83 -22.99 4.25
N ALA A 840 -15.61 -24.22 4.74
CA ALA A 840 -16.34 -24.80 5.87
C ALA A 840 -15.88 -24.29 7.25
N LEU A 841 -14.76 -23.56 7.36
CA LEU A 841 -14.26 -23.10 8.66
C LEU A 841 -15.13 -21.99 9.26
N LYS A 842 -15.70 -22.27 10.42
CA LYS A 842 -16.46 -21.29 11.21
C LYS A 842 -15.60 -20.05 11.52
N GLY A 843 -16.04 -18.89 11.04
CA GLY A 843 -15.34 -17.61 11.22
C GLY A 843 -14.36 -17.25 10.10
N ILE A 844 -14.34 -17.99 8.98
CA ILE A 844 -13.47 -17.65 7.83
C ILE A 844 -13.73 -16.25 7.26
N ASP A 845 -14.95 -15.73 7.37
CA ASP A 845 -15.28 -14.34 6.96
C ASP A 845 -14.65 -13.25 7.84
N GLU A 846 -14.10 -13.59 9.02
CA GLU A 846 -13.29 -12.66 9.84
C GLU A 846 -11.85 -12.51 9.31
N LEU A 847 -11.40 -13.36 8.37
CA LEU A 847 -10.10 -13.29 7.73
C LEU A 847 -10.03 -12.08 6.78
N LYS A 848 -9.26 -11.05 7.13
CA LYS A 848 -9.03 -9.91 6.23
C LYS A 848 -8.03 -10.30 5.14
N VAL A 849 -8.46 -10.15 3.89
CA VAL A 849 -7.61 -10.18 2.68
C VAL A 849 -7.82 -8.84 1.96
N GLY A 850 -6.74 -8.11 1.66
CA GLY A 850 -6.83 -6.74 1.13
C GLY A 850 -5.48 -6.14 0.70
N SER A 851 -5.51 -4.87 0.25
CA SER A 851 -4.31 -4.11 -0.12
C SER A 851 -3.49 -3.63 1.10
N VAL A 852 -2.28 -3.10 0.86
CA VAL A 852 -1.42 -2.55 1.93
C VAL A 852 -2.11 -1.35 2.60
N GLU A 853 -2.80 -0.57 1.77
CA GLU A 853 -3.62 0.59 2.10
C GLU A 853 -4.79 0.21 3.04
N GLU A 854 -5.49 -0.90 2.79
CA GLU A 854 -6.56 -1.41 3.66
C GLU A 854 -6.05 -1.90 5.04
N PHE A 855 -4.79 -2.34 5.10
CA PHE A 855 -4.14 -2.83 6.32
C PHE A 855 -3.46 -1.73 7.15
N GLN A 856 -3.47 -0.48 6.68
CA GLN A 856 -2.92 0.65 7.43
C GLN A 856 -3.71 0.90 8.72
N GLY A 857 -3.04 1.38 9.77
CA GLY A 857 -3.54 1.41 11.16
C GLY A 857 -3.68 0.02 11.81
N GLN A 858 -4.13 -1.00 11.08
CA GLN A 858 -4.37 -2.35 11.58
C GLN A 858 -3.07 -3.11 11.96
N GLU A 859 -3.26 -4.24 12.64
CA GLU A 859 -2.26 -5.28 12.95
C GLU A 859 -2.93 -6.66 13.03
N ARG A 860 -2.13 -7.73 12.93
CA ARG A 860 -2.57 -9.13 13.10
C ARG A 860 -1.49 -9.96 13.80
N LYS A 861 -1.86 -11.12 14.35
CA LYS A 861 -0.91 -12.03 14.99
C LYS A 861 0.04 -12.62 13.94
N VAL A 862 -0.51 -13.05 12.82
CA VAL A 862 0.20 -13.56 11.64
C VAL A 862 -0.16 -12.72 10.42
N ILE A 863 0.82 -12.44 9.56
CA ILE A 863 0.59 -11.81 8.25
C ILE A 863 1.24 -12.66 7.16
N LEU A 864 0.49 -12.87 6.07
CA LEU A 864 1.00 -13.40 4.82
C LEU A 864 1.01 -12.27 3.78
N VAL A 865 2.10 -12.16 3.00
CA VAL A 865 2.28 -11.15 1.96
C VAL A 865 2.54 -11.84 0.62
N SER A 866 1.82 -11.46 -0.44
CA SER A 866 2.08 -11.88 -1.82
C SER A 866 2.56 -10.68 -2.63
N ALA A 867 3.74 -10.78 -3.24
CA ALA A 867 4.36 -9.71 -4.01
C ALA A 867 3.87 -9.61 -5.47
N VAL A 868 3.34 -10.71 -6.01
CA VAL A 868 2.73 -10.92 -7.33
C VAL A 868 3.70 -10.83 -8.51
N ARG A 869 4.61 -9.86 -8.55
CA ARG A 869 5.46 -9.57 -9.72
C ARG A 869 6.49 -10.66 -9.98
N SER A 870 6.64 -11.05 -11.24
CA SER A 870 7.55 -12.11 -11.70
C SER A 870 8.21 -11.85 -13.06
N ASN A 871 7.84 -10.79 -13.79
CA ASN A 871 8.43 -10.46 -15.10
C ASN A 871 9.07 -9.05 -15.14
N ALA A 872 10.38 -9.01 -15.38
CA ALA A 872 11.20 -7.80 -15.46
C ALA A 872 10.79 -6.81 -16.57
N SER A 873 10.09 -7.24 -17.63
CA SER A 873 9.65 -6.32 -18.69
C SER A 873 8.67 -5.27 -18.17
N PHE A 874 7.77 -5.66 -17.26
CA PHE A 874 6.83 -4.74 -16.63
C PHE A 874 7.44 -3.97 -15.45
N VAL A 875 8.60 -4.41 -14.93
CA VAL A 875 9.34 -3.67 -13.89
C VAL A 875 9.94 -2.39 -14.44
N LYS A 876 10.38 -2.36 -15.72
CA LYS A 876 10.80 -1.10 -16.39
C LYS A 876 9.65 -0.10 -16.46
N THR A 877 8.44 -0.54 -16.83
CA THR A 877 7.23 0.30 -16.79
C THR A 877 6.88 0.77 -15.37
N ASP A 878 6.93 -0.13 -14.36
CA ASP A 878 6.71 0.25 -12.96
C ASP A 878 7.76 1.25 -12.43
N HIS A 879 8.97 1.25 -13.01
CA HIS A 879 10.09 2.14 -12.68
C HIS A 879 9.89 3.56 -13.23
N GLU A 880 9.34 3.71 -14.43
CA GLU A 880 9.10 5.02 -15.05
C GLU A 880 7.90 5.73 -14.41
N PHE A 881 6.84 5.00 -14.09
CA PHE A 881 5.59 5.57 -13.54
C PHE A 881 5.44 5.47 -12.01
N SER A 882 6.42 4.90 -11.29
CA SER A 882 6.44 4.76 -9.81
C SER A 882 5.25 3.98 -9.21
N ILE A 883 4.73 2.97 -9.93
CA ILE A 883 3.44 2.34 -9.61
C ILE A 883 3.55 1.16 -8.63
N GLY A 884 4.61 0.37 -8.75
CA GLY A 884 4.72 -0.94 -8.10
C GLY A 884 4.87 -0.91 -6.58
N PHE A 885 4.42 -2.00 -5.94
CA PHE A 885 4.76 -2.36 -4.55
C PHE A 885 6.26 -2.55 -4.33
N LEU A 886 6.98 -2.90 -5.40
CA LEU A 886 8.41 -3.17 -5.41
C LEU A 886 9.25 -1.96 -4.95
N LYS A 887 8.97 -0.78 -5.51
CA LYS A 887 9.80 0.44 -5.32
C LYS A 887 9.27 1.40 -4.26
N ASN A 888 8.11 1.12 -3.65
CA ASN A 888 7.50 2.01 -2.68
C ASN A 888 7.90 1.60 -1.26
N GLU A 889 8.98 2.21 -0.76
CA GLU A 889 9.49 2.03 0.61
C GLU A 889 8.38 2.11 1.68
N LYS A 890 7.46 3.07 1.53
CA LYS A 890 6.33 3.28 2.46
C LYS A 890 5.35 2.10 2.43
N ARG A 891 5.12 1.45 1.28
CA ARG A 891 4.34 0.20 1.17
C ARG A 891 5.05 -0.98 1.82
N PHE A 892 6.34 -1.16 1.54
CA PHE A 892 7.16 -2.22 2.15
C PHE A 892 7.11 -2.10 3.69
N ASN A 893 7.41 -0.90 4.20
CA ASN A 893 7.41 -0.60 5.63
C ASN A 893 6.05 -0.90 6.28
N VAL A 894 4.93 -0.41 5.71
CA VAL A 894 3.60 -0.74 6.23
C VAL A 894 3.37 -2.25 6.22
N ALA A 895 3.61 -2.95 5.11
CA ALA A 895 3.33 -4.38 4.98
C ALA A 895 4.09 -5.25 6.00
N MET A 896 5.43 -5.09 6.07
CA MET A 896 6.27 -5.90 6.98
C MET A 896 5.91 -5.67 8.46
N THR A 897 5.51 -4.45 8.83
CA THR A 897 5.25 -4.06 10.23
C THR A 897 3.83 -4.38 10.73
N ARG A 898 2.98 -5.04 9.93
CA ARG A 898 1.64 -5.48 10.36
C ARG A 898 1.66 -6.72 11.27
N ALA A 899 2.73 -7.53 11.18
CA ALA A 899 2.86 -8.82 11.87
C ALA A 899 3.33 -8.68 13.32
N ARG A 900 2.61 -9.25 14.28
CA ARG A 900 3.05 -9.29 15.68
C ARG A 900 4.03 -10.43 15.97
N ALA A 901 3.68 -11.66 15.57
CA ALA A 901 4.35 -12.88 16.00
C ALA A 901 4.89 -13.76 14.86
N LEU A 902 4.40 -13.62 13.63
CA LEU A 902 4.90 -14.35 12.46
C LEU A 902 4.62 -13.56 11.17
N LEU A 903 5.63 -13.48 10.31
CA LEU A 903 5.56 -12.88 8.98
C LEU A 903 5.93 -13.93 7.92
N ILE A 904 5.05 -14.12 6.93
CA ILE A 904 5.32 -14.97 5.77
C ILE A 904 5.25 -14.09 4.53
N VAL A 905 6.29 -14.12 3.70
CA VAL A 905 6.38 -13.37 2.44
C VAL A 905 6.55 -14.36 1.30
N VAL A 906 5.77 -14.20 0.24
CA VAL A 906 5.77 -15.04 -0.96
C VAL A 906 5.98 -14.14 -2.18
N GLY A 907 6.94 -14.48 -3.04
CA GLY A 907 7.25 -13.67 -4.22
C GLY A 907 8.46 -14.16 -5.01
N ASN A 908 8.69 -13.57 -6.19
CA ASN A 908 9.81 -13.93 -7.04
C ASN A 908 11.11 -13.18 -6.64
N PRO A 909 12.13 -13.87 -6.09
CA PRO A 909 13.35 -13.23 -5.57
C PRO A 909 14.14 -12.49 -6.66
N LEU A 910 14.14 -12.98 -7.91
CA LEU A 910 14.86 -12.38 -9.05
C LEU A 910 14.33 -11.00 -9.44
N ILE A 911 13.04 -10.76 -9.18
CA ILE A 911 12.38 -9.47 -9.38
C ILE A 911 12.51 -8.59 -8.14
N LEU A 912 12.36 -9.18 -6.95
CA LEU A 912 12.45 -8.43 -5.69
C LEU A 912 13.86 -7.90 -5.43
N ASN A 913 14.92 -8.67 -5.71
CA ASN A 913 16.32 -8.25 -5.53
C ASN A 913 16.75 -7.07 -6.43
N GLN A 914 15.92 -6.65 -7.39
CA GLN A 914 16.17 -5.44 -8.21
C GLN A 914 15.90 -4.14 -7.44
N ASP A 915 15.17 -4.20 -6.32
CA ASP A 915 14.99 -3.09 -5.40
C ASP A 915 15.89 -3.25 -4.16
N PRO A 916 16.65 -2.21 -3.73
CA PRO A 916 17.56 -2.31 -2.58
C PRO A 916 16.88 -2.67 -1.26
N THR A 917 15.63 -2.24 -1.04
CA THR A 917 14.86 -2.51 0.18
C THR A 917 14.55 -4.01 0.29
N TRP A 918 14.06 -4.57 -0.81
CA TRP A 918 13.72 -5.98 -0.93
C TRP A 918 14.96 -6.87 -0.93
N GLY A 919 16.01 -6.49 -1.67
CA GLY A 919 17.29 -7.20 -1.67
C GLY A 919 17.90 -7.32 -0.27
N ARG A 920 17.89 -6.24 0.54
CA ARG A 920 18.34 -6.28 1.93
C ARG A 920 17.47 -7.20 2.80
N PHE A 921 16.15 -7.18 2.61
CA PHE A 921 15.23 -8.07 3.35
C PHE A 921 15.44 -9.55 3.00
N ILE A 922 15.60 -9.88 1.71
CA ILE A 922 15.81 -11.25 1.23
C ILE A 922 17.18 -11.76 1.70
N SER A 923 18.23 -10.94 1.58
CA SER A 923 19.57 -11.25 2.11
C SER A 923 19.52 -11.58 3.61
N TYR A 924 18.81 -10.77 4.40
CA TYR A 924 18.62 -11.05 5.83
C TYR A 924 17.82 -12.34 6.11
N CYS A 925 16.85 -12.70 5.26
CA CYS A 925 16.16 -13.99 5.40
C CYS A 925 17.08 -15.18 5.08
N ALA A 926 17.99 -15.04 4.11
CA ALA A 926 19.02 -16.03 3.81
C ALA A 926 20.10 -16.11 4.92
N GLU A 927 20.63 -14.97 5.38
CA GLU A 927 21.57 -14.82 6.51
C GLU A 927 21.08 -15.52 7.79
N GLN A 928 19.76 -15.69 7.96
CA GLN A 928 19.14 -16.26 9.17
C GLN A 928 18.44 -17.61 8.91
N MET A 929 18.68 -18.24 7.75
CA MET A 929 18.08 -19.53 7.36
C MET A 929 16.54 -19.54 7.35
N GLY A 930 15.90 -18.37 7.18
CA GLY A 930 14.44 -18.21 7.02
C GLY A 930 13.97 -18.20 5.55
N TYR A 931 14.87 -18.51 4.61
CA TYR A 931 14.58 -18.65 3.18
C TYR A 931 14.10 -20.07 2.85
N THR A 932 13.18 -20.21 1.88
CA THR A 932 12.72 -21.51 1.36
C THR A 932 12.13 -21.35 -0.06
N GLY A 933 11.94 -22.46 -0.78
CA GLY A 933 11.37 -22.48 -2.13
C GLY A 933 12.43 -22.24 -3.21
N PHE A 934 12.06 -21.56 -4.29
CA PHE A 934 12.92 -21.31 -5.45
C PHE A 934 14.27 -20.69 -5.06
N ASP A 935 15.37 -21.42 -5.26
CA ASP A 935 16.73 -20.90 -5.08
C ASP A 935 17.07 -19.90 -6.19
N TYR A 936 17.65 -18.77 -5.79
CA TYR A 936 18.07 -17.67 -6.65
C TYR A 936 19.58 -17.41 -6.57
N ALA A 937 20.29 -18.03 -5.62
CA ALA A 937 21.71 -17.78 -5.38
C ALA A 937 22.59 -18.34 -6.52
N SER A 938 22.06 -19.29 -7.30
CA SER A 938 22.74 -19.84 -8.47
C SER A 938 22.46 -19.08 -9.79
N GLU A 939 21.65 -18.01 -9.77
CA GLU A 939 21.38 -17.17 -10.95
C GLU A 939 22.36 -15.98 -11.12
N GLU A 940 23.61 -16.05 -10.63
CA GLU A 940 24.67 -15.09 -10.96
C GLU A 940 25.19 -15.21 -12.42
N GLY A 941 24.29 -15.54 -13.36
CA GLY A 941 24.56 -15.75 -14.78
C GLY A 941 24.61 -14.48 -15.64
N GLU A 942 24.70 -13.27 -15.06
CA GLU A 942 24.86 -12.02 -15.85
C GLU A 942 26.10 -12.07 -16.76
N GLN A 943 27.14 -12.82 -16.39
CA GLN A 943 28.36 -12.96 -17.20
C GLN A 943 28.22 -14.03 -18.30
N ASP A 944 27.69 -15.21 -17.97
CA ASP A 944 27.44 -16.31 -18.94
C ASP A 944 26.47 -15.88 -20.05
N LEU A 945 25.43 -15.12 -19.69
CA LEU A 945 24.47 -14.54 -20.62
C LEU A 945 25.14 -13.54 -21.57
N MET A 946 26.11 -12.75 -21.09
CA MET A 946 26.85 -11.83 -21.95
C MET A 946 27.75 -12.55 -22.96
N GLU A 947 28.45 -13.61 -22.56
CA GLU A 947 29.31 -14.38 -23.46
C GLU A 947 28.46 -15.18 -24.48
N SER A 948 27.33 -15.73 -24.03
CA SER A 948 26.36 -16.43 -24.90
C SER A 948 25.71 -15.50 -25.94
N LEU A 949 25.34 -14.28 -25.55
CA LEU A 949 24.74 -13.30 -26.47
C LEU A 949 25.77 -12.67 -27.42
N ALA A 950 27.01 -12.46 -26.98
CA ALA A 950 28.08 -11.96 -27.85
C ALA A 950 28.38 -12.92 -29.01
N ALA A 951 28.26 -14.23 -28.79
CA ALA A 951 28.44 -15.25 -29.83
C ALA A 951 27.37 -15.20 -30.95
N LEU A 952 26.23 -14.54 -30.75
CA LEU A 952 25.14 -14.44 -31.73
C LEU A 952 25.31 -13.29 -32.75
N THR A 953 26.37 -12.48 -32.63
CA THR A 953 26.77 -11.45 -33.63
C THR A 953 25.66 -10.45 -34.01
N ILE A 954 24.93 -9.95 -33.02
CA ILE A 954 23.80 -9.02 -33.22
C ILE A 954 24.32 -7.57 -33.31
N LYS A 955 23.78 -6.78 -34.25
CA LYS A 955 24.11 -5.35 -34.45
C LYS A 955 23.04 -4.42 -33.88
N GLU A 956 23.46 -3.20 -33.55
CA GLU A 956 22.64 -2.11 -33.01
C GLU A 956 21.91 -1.33 -34.12
N GLU A 957 20.64 -0.99 -33.88
CA GLU A 957 19.84 0.09 -34.50
C GLU A 957 18.67 0.40 -33.53
N ALA A 958 18.08 1.59 -33.58
CA ALA A 958 17.24 2.13 -32.47
C ALA A 958 16.00 2.93 -32.92
N ASP A 959 15.19 3.34 -31.94
CA ASP A 959 13.87 4.02 -31.98
C ASP A 959 12.63 3.11 -32.11
N ALA A 960 11.44 3.40 -31.54
CA ALA A 960 11.07 4.23 -30.37
C ALA A 960 9.61 3.87 -29.95
N GLU A 961 9.25 3.97 -28.66
CA GLU A 961 7.85 3.82 -28.18
C GLU A 961 7.34 5.08 -27.47
N THR A 962 6.01 5.29 -27.48
CA THR A 962 5.32 6.50 -26.98
C THR A 962 4.39 6.23 -25.79
N ASP A 963 4.15 7.30 -25.02
CA ASP A 963 3.61 7.28 -23.65
C ASP A 963 2.08 7.07 -23.54
N GLY A 964 1.62 6.63 -22.37
CA GLY A 964 0.20 6.52 -21.99
C GLY A 964 0.01 6.13 -20.52
N SER A 965 -0.60 7.03 -19.72
CA SER A 965 -0.69 6.95 -18.26
C SER A 965 -1.21 5.61 -17.69
N VAL A 966 -0.50 5.10 -16.67
CA VAL A 966 -0.66 3.72 -16.15
C VAL A 966 -1.26 3.68 -14.72
N VAL A 967 -1.58 4.82 -14.09
CA VAL A 967 -1.91 4.95 -12.63
C VAL A 967 -3.32 4.43 -12.23
N GLN A 968 -3.83 3.38 -12.89
CA GLN A 968 -5.13 2.76 -12.58
C GLN A 968 -5.07 1.61 -11.54
N GLN A 969 -3.90 1.32 -10.97
CA GLN A 969 -3.72 0.14 -10.11
C GLN A 969 -4.09 0.37 -8.64
N GLN A 970 -3.99 1.59 -8.12
CA GLN A 970 -4.19 1.89 -6.68
C GLN A 970 -5.68 1.76 -6.26
N THR A 971 -5.94 1.41 -5.00
CA THR A 971 -7.30 1.40 -4.41
C THR A 971 -7.53 2.70 -3.65
N ASP A 972 -8.62 3.43 -3.91
CA ASP A 972 -8.98 4.58 -3.07
C ASP A 972 -9.21 4.12 -1.61
N PRO A 973 -8.91 4.95 -0.59
CA PRO A 973 -9.18 4.59 0.79
C PRO A 973 -10.69 4.59 1.07
N GLU A 974 -11.20 3.62 1.85
CA GLU A 974 -12.63 3.48 2.18
C GLU A 974 -13.28 4.72 2.81
N TRP A 975 -12.48 5.68 3.31
CA TRP A 975 -12.92 6.88 4.03
C TRP A 975 -12.95 8.16 3.20
N ARG A 976 -12.30 8.21 2.02
CA ARG A 976 -12.49 9.33 1.07
C ARG A 976 -13.90 9.38 0.48
N ASN A 977 -14.64 8.33 0.74
CA ASN A 977 -15.98 8.03 0.28
C ASN A 977 -17.08 8.61 1.19
N GLU A 978 -16.77 9.69 1.92
CA GLU A 978 -17.70 10.34 2.85
C GLU A 978 -18.38 11.56 2.21
N GLN A 979 -19.70 11.45 2.05
CA GLN A 979 -20.63 12.57 1.84
C GLN A 979 -21.28 12.96 3.17
#